data_AF-A0A8H3U2U8-F1
#
_entry.id   AF-A0A8H3U2U8-F1
#
_cell.length_a   1.000
_cell.length_b   1.000
_cell.length_c   1.000
_cell.angle_alpha   90.00
_cell.angle_beta   90.00
_cell.angle_gamma   90.00
#
_symmetry.space_group_name_H-M   'P 1'
#
loop_
_entity.id
_entity.type
_entity.pdbx_description
1 polymer ?
#
loop_
_entity_poly.entity_id
_entity_poly.type
_entity_poly.pdbx_seq_one_letter_code
_entity_poly.pdbx_strand_id
1 'polypeptide(L)'
;MESLPKTLPASWYRSSPLYQLEKRGVFLKAWFLLAPITRFQGENEVVNYEMAGVKLCVRRTSVLQNDIAVYNAETGEELRSYITESGLLFTTISSMAPSFKEYFPDLEPLLARVDFTELPYRKSIKYEGNFNWKTMVDGYQECLHCQYTHPSFSVLYPPAFYAVHNHTNFSRHIADPTKPDDGLFLYFFPVVTLNVYGGGMSSFRVCPTEDPGVTRMEFDYYHVEEGEKFEEYYKFVRQVALEDFELCEKAQANLEKGIYHEGILNPEKESGVAWYQQEVLKRVVAQHEIEKVASDLAMEAFSQPTSVADIFMQAQEDPPMIAVAISLPLILAAVIFLSRHSLRWSLRLVVPASFHPQPSSEIDSYHASAHEISTSQDVPEGWFTDAKLFSLERRAIFATGKLTKAPKFDGIPGFKREENNLYQIWVKTDDNGFVFINFQGDWSVQDPDTRGLSDFANSSGISPTSTMVDFWQAEGDFNWKLASSLFEASNDHPFVGHEPKPGSLLNRLFGGARHQQKQATCQPSPISALRSIPGTNLWFMTVVEPLSATRSSLRRTLYCTHPNPSSTLTLTTNQNQTLLNAVGKDFNSDLETLIQSQIAMTTTTTANNTPIGLSKTITPSQTHLLERIEEHLRRERKAGTQIFPAAQLVADGEGSGVAEKLCRDLDTLADAGLACRKSGSDARRLAW
;
A
#
# COMPACT_ATOMS: atom_id res chain seq x y z
N MET A 1 21.90 3.14 22.78
CA MET A 1 20.77 2.21 22.70
C MET A 1 20.61 1.86 21.24
N GLU A 2 20.43 0.58 20.91
CA GLU A 2 20.07 0.17 19.54
C GLU A 2 18.69 0.73 19.19
N SER A 3 18.51 1.16 17.95
CA SER A 3 17.21 1.61 17.44
C SER A 3 16.25 0.44 17.36
N LEU A 4 14.98 0.65 17.71
CA LEU A 4 13.93 -0.36 17.55
C LEU A 4 13.82 -0.80 16.08
N PRO A 5 13.48 -2.08 15.82
CA PRO A 5 13.25 -2.56 14.47
C PRO A 5 12.09 -1.80 13.82
N LYS A 6 12.18 -1.58 12.52
CA LYS A 6 11.14 -0.93 11.72
C LYS A 6 10.71 -1.85 10.58
N THR A 7 9.49 -1.66 10.10
CA THR A 7 9.03 -2.30 8.87
C THR A 7 9.91 -1.88 7.69
N LEU A 8 9.90 -2.65 6.61
CA LEU A 8 10.31 -2.17 5.30
C LEU A 8 9.52 -0.90 4.95
N PRO A 9 10.13 0.03 4.20
CA PRO A 9 9.42 1.21 3.72
C PRO A 9 8.22 0.84 2.86
N ALA A 10 7.17 1.65 2.90
CA ALA A 10 5.94 1.45 2.12
C ALA A 10 6.20 1.35 0.60
N SER A 11 7.29 1.93 0.10
CA SER A 11 7.75 1.79 -1.29
C SER A 11 8.04 0.33 -1.68
N TRP A 12 8.50 -0.49 -0.73
CA TRP A 12 8.85 -1.90 -0.96
C TRP A 12 7.65 -2.80 -1.27
N TYR A 13 6.44 -2.33 -0.97
CA TYR A 13 5.20 -3.06 -1.21
C TYR A 13 4.56 -2.71 -2.56
N ARG A 14 5.16 -1.80 -3.34
CA ARG A 14 4.53 -1.18 -4.52
C ARG A 14 5.44 -1.12 -5.75
N SER A 15 6.76 -1.05 -5.56
CA SER A 15 7.71 -0.93 -6.68
C SER A 15 7.81 -2.21 -7.51
N SER A 16 7.44 -2.13 -8.80
CA SER A 16 7.63 -3.23 -9.74
C SER A 16 9.11 -3.54 -10.01
N PRO A 17 10.01 -2.56 -10.22
CA PRO A 17 11.45 -2.84 -10.38
C PRO A 17 12.05 -3.58 -9.19
N LEU A 18 11.69 -3.17 -7.97
CA LEU A 18 12.13 -3.85 -6.76
C LEU A 18 11.58 -5.28 -6.69
N TYR A 19 10.30 -5.48 -7.00
CA TYR A 19 9.71 -6.82 -7.02
C TYR A 19 10.41 -7.77 -8.00
N GLN A 20 10.84 -7.27 -9.16
CA GLN A 20 11.66 -8.07 -10.08
C GLN A 20 13.01 -8.46 -9.46
N LEU A 21 13.62 -7.56 -8.69
CA LEU A 21 14.83 -7.87 -7.94
C LEU A 21 14.55 -8.85 -6.79
N GLU A 22 13.40 -8.79 -6.12
CA GLU A 22 12.95 -9.79 -5.14
C GLU A 22 12.84 -11.18 -5.79
N LYS A 23 12.26 -11.30 -7.00
CA LYS A 23 12.22 -12.58 -7.74
C LYS A 23 13.61 -13.21 -7.83
N ARG A 24 14.63 -12.44 -8.24
CA ARG A 24 16.00 -12.95 -8.43
C ARG A 24 16.78 -13.13 -7.13
N GLY A 25 16.63 -12.21 -6.19
CA GLY A 25 17.36 -12.20 -4.93
C GLY A 25 16.82 -13.19 -3.90
N VAL A 26 15.52 -13.44 -3.94
CA VAL A 26 14.79 -14.25 -2.95
C VAL A 26 14.24 -15.54 -3.59
N PHE A 27 13.26 -15.42 -4.49
CA PHE A 27 12.47 -16.58 -4.93
C PHE A 27 13.27 -17.60 -5.74
N LEU A 28 14.15 -17.16 -6.65
CA LEU A 28 15.02 -18.07 -7.43
C LEU A 28 16.06 -18.80 -6.58
N LYS A 29 16.24 -18.40 -5.31
CA LYS A 29 17.22 -19.01 -4.39
C LYS A 29 16.55 -19.77 -3.25
N ALA A 30 15.23 -19.97 -3.32
CA ALA A 30 14.42 -20.54 -2.25
C ALA A 30 13.97 -21.98 -2.52
N TRP A 31 13.63 -22.67 -1.43
CA TRP A 31 12.88 -23.92 -1.43
C TRP A 31 11.41 -23.65 -1.05
N PHE A 32 10.49 -24.33 -1.73
CA PHE A 32 9.05 -24.18 -1.53
C PHE A 32 8.44 -25.53 -1.14
N LEU A 33 7.66 -25.54 -0.05
CA LEU A 33 6.78 -26.66 0.26
C LEU A 33 5.63 -26.70 -0.77
N LEU A 34 5.41 -27.87 -1.38
CA LEU A 34 4.27 -28.08 -2.28
C LEU A 34 3.08 -28.68 -1.53
N ALA A 35 3.28 -29.84 -0.89
CA ALA A 35 2.25 -30.58 -0.16
C ALA A 35 2.86 -31.81 0.54
N PRO A 36 2.13 -32.44 1.48
CA PRO A 36 2.33 -33.84 1.81
C PRO A 36 2.18 -34.76 0.60
N ILE A 37 2.89 -35.88 0.60
CA ILE A 37 2.81 -36.87 -0.49
C ILE A 37 1.40 -37.43 -0.70
N THR A 38 0.54 -37.37 0.32
CA THR A 38 -0.87 -37.77 0.26
C THR A 38 -1.70 -36.92 -0.71
N ARG A 39 -1.18 -35.78 -1.19
CA ARG A 39 -1.80 -34.97 -2.23
C ARG A 39 -1.74 -35.62 -3.62
N PHE A 40 -0.77 -36.51 -3.86
CA PHE A 40 -0.46 -37.06 -5.17
C PHE A 40 -0.87 -38.53 -5.24
N GLN A 41 -2.17 -38.83 -5.21
CA GLN A 41 -2.67 -40.21 -5.09
C GLN A 41 -2.66 -40.98 -6.41
N GLY A 42 -2.97 -40.34 -7.55
CA GLY A 42 -3.06 -41.01 -8.84
C GLY A 42 -1.70 -41.23 -9.53
N GLU A 43 -1.46 -42.43 -10.03
CA GLU A 43 -0.35 -42.68 -10.97
C GLU A 43 -0.55 -41.83 -12.23
N ASN A 44 0.49 -41.08 -12.61
CA ASN A 44 0.46 -40.14 -13.73
C ASN A 44 -0.58 -39.01 -13.61
N GLU A 45 -1.20 -38.81 -12.44
CA GLU A 45 -1.97 -37.61 -12.16
C GLU A 45 -1.02 -36.40 -12.14
N VAL A 46 -1.41 -35.34 -12.85
CA VAL A 46 -0.63 -34.11 -12.92
C VAL A 46 -1.26 -33.09 -11.98
N VAL A 47 -0.53 -32.70 -10.94
CA VAL A 47 -0.94 -31.62 -10.02
C VAL A 47 -0.11 -30.38 -10.31
N ASN A 48 -0.79 -29.26 -10.55
CA ASN A 48 -0.13 -28.02 -10.97
C ASN A 48 0.01 -27.03 -9.81
N TYR A 49 1.18 -26.40 -9.73
CA TYR A 49 1.50 -25.31 -8.82
C TYR A 49 2.12 -24.15 -9.60
N GLU A 50 2.24 -22.99 -8.96
CA GLU A 50 2.98 -21.86 -9.50
C GLU A 50 3.67 -21.10 -8.35
N MET A 51 4.97 -20.90 -8.50
CA MET A 51 5.80 -20.21 -7.51
C MET A 51 6.55 -19.07 -8.18
N ALA A 52 6.27 -17.83 -7.77
CA ALA A 52 6.89 -16.61 -8.31
C ALA A 52 6.85 -16.50 -9.85
N GLY A 53 5.73 -16.89 -10.46
CA GLY A 53 5.52 -16.90 -11.92
C GLY A 53 6.04 -18.15 -12.64
N VAL A 54 6.72 -19.07 -11.96
CA VAL A 54 7.16 -20.34 -12.54
C VAL A 54 6.10 -21.41 -12.32
N LYS A 55 5.51 -21.91 -13.41
CA LYS A 55 4.53 -23.01 -13.38
C LYS A 55 5.23 -24.35 -13.21
N LEU A 56 4.70 -25.14 -12.29
CA LEU A 56 5.25 -26.45 -11.90
C LEU A 56 4.19 -27.51 -12.13
N CYS A 57 4.61 -28.69 -12.57
CA CYS A 57 3.75 -29.86 -12.60
C CYS A 57 4.41 -31.00 -11.81
N VAL A 58 3.64 -31.59 -10.89
CA VAL A 58 4.07 -32.71 -10.05
C VAL A 58 3.44 -33.97 -10.62
N ARG A 59 4.25 -35.04 -10.75
CA ARG A 59 3.80 -36.35 -11.20
C ARG A 59 4.31 -37.42 -10.27
N ARG A 60 3.40 -38.31 -9.85
CA ARG A 60 3.77 -39.57 -9.21
C ARG A 60 3.92 -40.64 -10.28
N THR A 61 5.12 -41.17 -10.43
CA THR A 61 5.45 -42.20 -11.42
C THR A 61 5.29 -43.61 -10.87
N SER A 62 5.48 -43.80 -9.55
CA SER A 62 5.17 -45.04 -8.85
C SER A 62 4.57 -44.77 -7.47
N VAL A 63 3.39 -45.32 -7.19
CA VAL A 63 2.78 -45.24 -5.85
C VAL A 63 3.58 -46.05 -4.82
N LEU A 64 4.10 -47.21 -5.21
CA LEU A 64 4.80 -48.13 -4.30
C LEU A 64 6.18 -47.62 -3.86
N GLN A 65 6.89 -46.90 -4.73
CA GLN A 65 8.22 -46.37 -4.45
C GLN A 65 8.19 -44.92 -3.96
N ASN A 66 7.00 -44.29 -3.91
CA ASN A 66 6.85 -42.85 -3.68
C ASN A 66 7.68 -41.98 -4.66
N ASP A 67 7.84 -42.46 -5.89
CA ASP A 67 8.59 -41.77 -6.93
C ASP A 67 7.78 -40.57 -7.45
N ILE A 68 7.95 -39.43 -6.78
CA ILE A 68 7.33 -38.16 -7.14
C ILE A 68 8.40 -37.23 -7.71
N ALA A 69 8.17 -36.79 -8.94
CA ALA A 69 9.03 -35.85 -9.65
C ALA A 69 8.28 -34.53 -9.89
N VAL A 70 9.03 -33.43 -9.87
CA VAL A 70 8.52 -32.07 -10.11
C VAL A 70 9.17 -31.56 -11.38
N TYR A 71 8.37 -31.00 -12.29
CA TYR A 71 8.86 -30.48 -13.56
C TYR A 71 8.43 -29.03 -13.73
N ASN A 72 9.26 -28.24 -14.41
CA ASN A 72 8.83 -26.97 -14.96
C ASN A 72 7.79 -27.25 -16.05
N ALA A 73 6.59 -26.69 -15.91
CA ALA A 73 5.48 -26.97 -16.81
C ALA A 73 5.67 -26.37 -18.22
N GLU A 74 6.54 -25.36 -18.35
CA GLU A 74 6.80 -24.67 -19.62
C GLU A 74 7.99 -25.28 -20.36
N THR A 75 9.09 -25.60 -19.66
CA THR A 75 10.30 -26.18 -20.29
C THR A 75 10.27 -27.71 -20.32
N GLY A 76 9.49 -28.35 -19.44
CA GLY A 76 9.48 -29.80 -19.26
C GLY A 76 10.70 -30.33 -18.48
N GLU A 77 11.59 -29.46 -18.04
CA GLU A 77 12.78 -29.85 -17.26
C GLU A 77 12.40 -30.31 -15.86
N GLU A 78 13.04 -31.37 -15.40
CA GLU A 78 12.90 -31.83 -14.02
C GLU A 78 13.57 -30.85 -13.05
N LEU A 79 12.83 -30.46 -12.03
CA LEU A 79 13.27 -29.56 -10.97
C LEU A 79 13.72 -30.36 -9.77
N ARG A 80 14.75 -29.85 -9.07
CA ARG A 80 15.18 -30.46 -7.82
C ARG A 80 14.02 -30.48 -6.83
N SER A 81 13.76 -31.65 -6.29
CA SER A 81 12.78 -31.90 -5.23
C SER A 81 13.43 -32.60 -4.05
N TYR A 82 12.76 -32.55 -2.90
CA TYR A 82 13.18 -33.24 -1.70
C TYR A 82 11.92 -33.70 -0.95
N ILE A 83 11.86 -34.98 -0.59
CA ILE A 83 10.79 -35.54 0.25
C ILE A 83 11.38 -35.76 1.63
N THR A 84 10.78 -35.13 2.64
CA THR A 84 11.19 -35.30 4.05
C THR A 84 10.84 -36.69 4.56
N GLU A 85 11.51 -37.14 5.62
CA GLU A 85 11.21 -38.44 6.24
C GLU A 85 9.76 -38.53 6.73
N SER A 86 9.17 -37.40 7.11
CA SER A 86 7.78 -37.26 7.54
C SER A 86 6.76 -37.14 6.40
N GLY A 87 7.21 -37.12 5.13
CA GLY A 87 6.32 -37.18 3.96
C GLY A 87 5.91 -35.83 3.36
N LEU A 88 6.68 -34.76 3.53
CA LEU A 88 6.46 -33.46 2.86
C LEU A 88 7.32 -33.34 1.60
N LEU A 89 6.73 -32.91 0.48
CA LEU A 89 7.43 -32.64 -0.78
C LEU A 89 7.79 -31.15 -0.90
N PHE A 90 9.08 -30.88 -1.04
CA PHE A 90 9.63 -29.56 -1.35
C PHE A 90 10.26 -29.52 -2.75
N THR A 91 10.35 -28.34 -3.35
CA THR A 91 11.05 -28.12 -4.63
C THR A 91 11.73 -26.76 -4.71
N THR A 92 12.72 -26.63 -5.60
CA THR A 92 13.30 -25.34 -6.02
C THR A 92 12.91 -25.02 -7.44
N ILE A 93 12.67 -23.75 -7.75
CA ILE A 93 12.36 -23.30 -9.12
C ILE A 93 13.59 -22.92 -9.95
N SER A 94 14.80 -23.03 -9.38
CA SER A 94 16.04 -22.66 -10.04
C SER A 94 17.24 -23.42 -9.45
N SER A 95 18.27 -23.61 -10.28
CA SER A 95 19.54 -24.21 -9.90
C SER A 95 20.36 -23.32 -8.94
N MET A 96 19.99 -22.05 -8.78
CA MET A 96 20.64 -21.10 -7.87
C MET A 96 20.38 -21.38 -6.39
N ALA A 97 19.31 -22.12 -6.06
CA ALA A 97 19.03 -22.48 -4.68
C ALA A 97 20.11 -23.43 -4.12
N PRO A 98 20.53 -23.28 -2.86
CA PRO A 98 21.44 -24.24 -2.24
C PRO A 98 20.75 -25.60 -2.06
N SER A 99 21.49 -26.61 -1.59
CA SER A 99 20.88 -27.90 -1.27
C SER A 99 19.82 -27.76 -0.16
N PHE A 100 18.87 -28.69 -0.09
CA PHE A 100 17.79 -28.65 0.93
C PHE A 100 18.35 -28.55 2.35
N LYS A 101 19.39 -29.32 2.68
CA LYS A 101 20.02 -29.34 4.00
C LYS A 101 20.81 -28.07 4.32
N GLU A 102 21.37 -27.39 3.32
CA GLU A 102 22.00 -26.08 3.52
C GLU A 102 20.95 -24.97 3.71
N TYR A 103 19.80 -25.08 3.02
CA TYR A 103 18.71 -24.14 3.16
C TYR A 103 17.95 -24.31 4.48
N PHE A 104 17.73 -25.55 4.91
CA PHE A 104 17.00 -25.92 6.13
C PHE A 104 17.86 -26.83 7.03
N PRO A 105 18.88 -26.29 7.71
CA PRO A 105 19.85 -27.11 8.45
C PRO A 105 19.25 -27.88 9.64
N ASP A 106 18.17 -27.37 10.24
CA ASP A 106 17.58 -27.85 11.49
C ASP A 106 16.08 -28.15 11.41
N LEU A 107 15.51 -28.27 10.19
CA LEU A 107 14.07 -28.47 9.98
C LEU A 107 13.60 -29.91 10.25
N GLU A 108 14.36 -30.92 9.81
CA GLU A 108 13.94 -32.33 9.87
C GLU A 108 13.52 -32.81 11.28
N PRO A 109 14.29 -32.52 12.37
CA PRO A 109 13.88 -32.93 13.72
C PRO A 109 12.54 -32.35 14.16
N LEU A 110 12.18 -31.18 13.64
CA LEU A 110 10.90 -30.52 13.94
C LEU A 110 9.75 -31.17 13.18
N LEU A 111 9.96 -31.51 11.91
CA LEU A 111 8.97 -32.18 11.07
C LEU A 111 8.69 -33.62 11.50
N ALA A 112 9.68 -34.31 12.08
CA ALA A 112 9.53 -35.69 12.58
C ALA A 112 8.50 -35.84 13.72
N ARG A 113 7.98 -34.73 14.27
CA ARG A 113 6.93 -34.73 15.29
C ARG A 113 5.54 -35.09 14.76
N VAL A 114 5.35 -34.99 13.45
CA VAL A 114 4.08 -35.24 12.78
C VAL A 114 4.32 -36.19 11.61
N ASP A 115 3.54 -37.25 11.53
CA ASP A 115 3.51 -38.11 10.35
C ASP A 115 2.52 -37.52 9.34
N PHE A 116 3.04 -36.83 8.32
CA PHE A 116 2.19 -36.22 7.29
C PHE A 116 1.66 -37.24 6.28
N THR A 117 2.16 -38.48 6.30
CA THR A 117 1.67 -39.56 5.42
C THR A 117 0.29 -40.08 5.85
N GLU A 118 -0.08 -39.83 7.11
CA GLU A 118 -1.38 -40.18 7.70
C GLU A 118 -2.44 -39.08 7.55
N LEU A 119 -2.14 -37.98 6.84
CA LEU A 119 -3.06 -36.85 6.65
C LEU A 119 -3.63 -36.83 5.23
N PRO A 120 -4.88 -37.30 5.01
CA PRO A 120 -5.49 -37.31 3.69
C PRO A 120 -5.79 -35.91 3.18
N TYR A 121 -5.52 -35.67 1.90
CA TYR A 121 -5.96 -34.46 1.20
C TYR A 121 -7.49 -34.41 1.13
N ARG A 122 -8.06 -33.24 1.40
CA ARG A 122 -9.51 -33.00 1.37
C ARG A 122 -9.93 -31.99 0.32
N LYS A 123 -9.28 -30.82 0.31
CA LYS A 123 -9.75 -29.68 -0.48
C LYS A 123 -8.64 -28.68 -0.75
N SER A 124 -8.71 -28.04 -1.92
CA SER A 124 -7.93 -26.84 -2.24
C SER A 124 -8.87 -25.69 -2.59
N ILE A 125 -8.48 -24.46 -2.25
CA ILE A 125 -9.15 -23.24 -2.72
C ILE A 125 -8.12 -22.21 -3.14
N LYS A 126 -8.52 -21.31 -4.04
CA LYS A 126 -7.68 -20.21 -4.53
C LYS A 126 -8.52 -18.95 -4.62
N TYR A 127 -7.94 -17.81 -4.27
CA TYR A 127 -8.54 -16.50 -4.48
C TYR A 127 -7.44 -15.44 -4.69
N GLU A 128 -7.77 -14.41 -5.45
CA GLU A 128 -6.87 -13.29 -5.75
C GLU A 128 -7.18 -12.13 -4.81
N GLY A 129 -6.14 -11.48 -4.31
CA GLY A 129 -6.23 -10.31 -3.44
C GLY A 129 -5.35 -9.15 -3.89
N ASN A 130 -5.83 -7.95 -3.60
CA ASN A 130 -5.20 -6.69 -3.99
C ASN A 130 -4.17 -6.25 -2.94
N PHE A 131 -3.15 -7.09 -2.75
CA PHE A 131 -2.03 -6.79 -1.86
C PHE A 131 -0.73 -7.44 -2.31
N ASN A 132 0.39 -6.86 -1.89
CA ASN A 132 1.72 -7.43 -2.04
C ASN A 132 1.88 -8.69 -1.19
N TRP A 133 2.67 -9.66 -1.64
CA TRP A 133 2.91 -10.89 -0.91
C TRP A 133 3.41 -10.67 0.53
N LYS A 134 4.23 -9.63 0.73
CA LYS A 134 4.77 -9.28 2.05
C LYS A 134 3.67 -8.88 3.03
N THR A 135 2.57 -8.29 2.57
CA THR A 135 1.46 -7.86 3.42
C THR A 135 0.80 -9.06 4.14
N MET A 136 0.65 -10.20 3.46
CA MET A 136 0.15 -11.43 4.08
C MET A 136 1.20 -12.09 4.98
N VAL A 137 2.47 -12.03 4.58
CA VAL A 137 3.57 -12.58 5.40
C VAL A 137 3.76 -11.76 6.68
N ASP A 138 3.59 -10.44 6.64
CA ASP A 138 3.58 -9.55 7.80
C ASP A 138 2.56 -10.02 8.83
N GLY A 139 1.30 -10.18 8.42
CA GLY A 139 0.23 -10.64 9.31
C GLY A 139 0.50 -12.03 9.89
N TYR A 140 0.94 -13.00 9.07
CA TYR A 140 1.23 -14.35 9.57
C TYR A 140 2.45 -14.39 10.52
N GLN A 141 3.41 -13.48 10.35
CA GLN A 141 4.65 -13.43 11.14
C GLN A 141 4.49 -12.84 12.55
N GLU A 142 3.26 -12.50 12.96
CA GLU A 142 2.93 -12.00 14.30
C GLU A 142 1.54 -12.49 14.76
N CYS A 143 1.18 -12.18 16.02
CA CYS A 143 -0.16 -12.43 16.55
C CYS A 143 -0.62 -11.30 17.49
N LEU A 144 -0.07 -10.11 17.30
CA LEU A 144 -0.49 -8.87 17.94
C LEU A 144 -1.91 -8.47 17.49
N HIS A 145 -2.27 -8.71 16.21
CA HIS A 145 -3.62 -8.45 15.71
C HIS A 145 -4.66 -9.48 16.17
N CYS A 146 -4.24 -10.71 16.50
CA CYS A 146 -5.12 -11.86 16.76
C CYS A 146 -6.24 -11.56 17.77
N GLN A 147 -5.92 -10.87 18.86
CA GLN A 147 -6.89 -10.55 19.93
C GLN A 147 -8.07 -9.71 19.43
N TYR A 148 -7.84 -8.88 18.41
CA TYR A 148 -8.81 -7.94 17.88
C TYR A 148 -9.53 -8.47 16.65
N THR A 149 -8.81 -9.23 15.80
CA THR A 149 -9.30 -9.69 14.50
C THR A 149 -9.92 -11.07 14.56
N HIS A 150 -9.39 -11.98 15.40
CA HIS A 150 -9.84 -13.38 15.45
C HIS A 150 -10.40 -13.77 16.83
N PRO A 151 -11.59 -13.29 17.23
CA PRO A 151 -12.19 -13.64 18.51
C PRO A 151 -12.32 -15.16 18.70
N SER A 152 -12.80 -15.88 17.69
CA SER A 152 -12.99 -17.34 17.75
C SER A 152 -11.67 -18.09 17.89
N PHE A 153 -10.62 -17.65 17.19
CA PHE A 153 -9.29 -18.26 17.25
C PHE A 153 -8.61 -17.97 18.60
N SER A 154 -8.72 -16.73 19.09
CA SER A 154 -8.09 -16.28 20.34
C SER A 154 -8.62 -16.98 21.59
N VAL A 155 -9.82 -17.58 21.53
CA VAL A 155 -10.36 -18.43 22.60
C VAL A 155 -9.59 -19.74 22.70
N LEU A 156 -9.20 -20.33 21.56
CA LEU A 156 -8.46 -21.59 21.50
C LEU A 156 -6.94 -21.38 21.66
N TYR A 157 -6.42 -20.28 21.10
CA TYR A 157 -4.99 -19.94 21.09
C TYR A 157 -4.79 -18.52 21.63
N PRO A 158 -4.70 -18.34 22.96
CA PRO A 158 -4.57 -17.02 23.55
C PRO A 158 -3.24 -16.34 23.17
N PRO A 159 -3.27 -15.14 22.57
CA PRO A 159 -2.05 -14.45 22.10
C PRO A 159 -1.11 -13.99 23.23
N ALA A 160 -1.55 -14.08 24.49
CA ALA A 160 -0.76 -13.72 25.66
C ALA A 160 0.57 -14.48 25.72
N PHE A 161 0.54 -15.77 25.35
CA PHE A 161 1.69 -16.67 25.42
C PHE A 161 2.39 -16.88 24.08
N TYR A 162 1.89 -16.25 23.02
CA TYR A 162 2.41 -16.42 21.68
C TYR A 162 3.86 -15.94 21.56
N ALA A 163 4.69 -16.75 20.90
CA ALA A 163 6.08 -16.46 20.57
C ALA A 163 6.44 -16.99 19.19
N VAL A 164 7.38 -16.31 18.52
CA VAL A 164 7.95 -16.75 17.24
C VAL A 164 9.42 -17.09 17.46
N HIS A 165 9.80 -18.30 17.08
CA HIS A 165 11.19 -18.77 17.07
C HIS A 165 11.68 -18.79 15.62
N ASN A 166 12.59 -17.88 15.29
CA ASN A 166 13.15 -17.75 13.95
C ASN A 166 14.36 -18.69 13.79
N HIS A 167 14.36 -19.47 12.70
CA HIS A 167 15.43 -20.40 12.31
C HIS A 167 16.04 -19.96 10.97
N THR A 168 16.96 -20.76 10.43
CA THR A 168 17.52 -20.48 9.10
C THR A 168 16.48 -20.82 8.03
N ASN A 169 15.92 -19.79 7.38
CA ASN A 169 14.89 -19.84 6.33
C ASN A 169 13.50 -20.37 6.74
N PHE A 170 13.19 -20.51 8.03
CA PHE A 170 11.82 -20.77 8.48
C PHE A 170 11.59 -20.18 9.88
N SER A 171 10.33 -20.02 10.26
CA SER A 171 9.92 -19.60 11.60
C SER A 171 8.92 -20.59 12.18
N ARG A 172 9.04 -20.85 13.48
CA ARG A 172 8.09 -21.65 14.25
C ARG A 172 7.27 -20.75 15.17
N HIS A 173 5.96 -20.88 15.09
CA HIS A 173 5.02 -20.15 15.93
C HIS A 173 4.56 -21.06 17.07
N ILE A 174 4.63 -20.54 18.29
CA ILE A 174 4.28 -21.27 19.51
C ILE A 174 3.10 -20.53 20.13
N ALA A 175 1.92 -21.16 20.13
CA ALA A 175 0.72 -20.57 20.71
C ALA A 175 0.73 -20.60 22.24
N ASP A 176 1.16 -21.71 22.84
CA ASP A 176 1.34 -21.88 24.28
C ASP A 176 2.73 -22.51 24.58
N PRO A 177 3.68 -21.77 25.17
CA PRO A 177 5.01 -22.27 25.54
C PRO A 177 4.97 -23.37 26.60
N THR A 178 3.88 -23.49 27.36
CA THR A 178 3.69 -24.58 28.33
C THR A 178 3.20 -25.86 27.65
N LYS A 179 2.69 -25.75 26.42
CA LYS A 179 2.30 -26.87 25.56
C LYS A 179 2.90 -26.72 24.16
N PRO A 180 4.23 -26.77 24.03
CA PRO A 180 4.90 -26.55 22.74
C PRO A 180 4.54 -27.60 21.68
N ASP A 181 3.88 -28.69 22.08
CA ASP A 181 3.44 -29.79 21.21
C ASP A 181 1.92 -29.73 20.89
N ASP A 182 1.17 -28.71 21.32
CA ASP A 182 -0.28 -28.54 21.08
C ASP A 182 -0.61 -28.05 19.65
N GLY A 183 0.30 -28.30 18.71
CA GLY A 183 0.22 -27.87 17.32
C GLY A 183 1.60 -27.62 16.72
N LEU A 184 1.63 -27.52 15.39
CA LEU A 184 2.85 -27.18 14.63
C LEU A 184 2.51 -26.11 13.60
N PHE A 185 2.97 -24.89 13.84
CA PHE A 185 2.73 -23.72 13.00
C PHE A 185 4.06 -23.23 12.45
N LEU A 186 4.25 -23.35 11.14
CA LEU A 186 5.51 -23.08 10.46
C LEU A 186 5.29 -22.11 9.31
N TYR A 187 6.20 -21.15 9.20
CA TYR A 187 6.43 -20.37 8.00
C TYR A 187 7.72 -20.81 7.35
N PHE A 188 7.66 -21.23 6.10
CA PHE A 188 8.80 -21.51 5.25
C PHE A 188 9.07 -20.28 4.37
N PHE A 189 10.22 -19.65 4.58
CA PHE A 189 10.62 -18.49 3.82
C PHE A 189 10.79 -18.86 2.34
N PRO A 190 10.18 -18.12 1.39
CA PRO A 190 9.58 -16.79 1.60
C PRO A 190 8.04 -16.75 1.73
N VAL A 191 7.29 -17.77 1.33
CA VAL A 191 5.83 -17.59 1.05
C VAL A 191 4.93 -18.77 1.39
N VAL A 192 5.43 -19.82 2.06
CA VAL A 192 4.62 -21.01 2.33
C VAL A 192 4.44 -21.20 3.83
N THR A 193 3.23 -21.56 4.26
CA THR A 193 2.93 -21.88 5.65
C THR A 193 2.43 -23.31 5.80
N LEU A 194 2.54 -23.82 7.02
CA LEU A 194 2.00 -25.11 7.42
C LEU A 194 1.50 -25.02 8.85
N ASN A 195 0.21 -25.29 9.05
CA ASN A 195 -0.45 -25.23 10.34
C ASN A 195 -1.10 -26.57 10.64
N VAL A 196 -0.64 -27.24 11.69
CA VAL A 196 -1.16 -28.52 12.18
C VAL A 196 -1.81 -28.30 13.53
N TYR A 197 -3.08 -28.66 13.65
CA TYR A 197 -3.82 -28.63 14.91
C TYR A 197 -5.13 -29.41 14.81
N GLY A 198 -5.62 -29.91 15.95
CA GLY A 198 -6.97 -30.51 16.05
C GLY A 198 -7.21 -31.71 15.13
N GLY A 199 -6.19 -32.50 14.80
CA GLY A 199 -6.28 -33.64 13.87
C GLY A 199 -6.31 -33.27 12.38
N GLY A 200 -6.18 -31.98 12.07
CA GLY A 200 -6.10 -31.44 10.71
C GLY A 200 -4.81 -30.69 10.43
N MET A 201 -4.58 -30.45 9.14
CA MET A 201 -3.52 -29.57 8.66
C MET A 201 -4.07 -28.62 7.59
N SER A 202 -3.60 -27.38 7.60
CA SER A 202 -3.76 -26.44 6.51
C SER A 202 -2.40 -25.91 6.09
N SER A 203 -2.18 -25.78 4.79
CA SER A 203 -1.02 -25.10 4.23
C SER A 203 -1.51 -24.04 3.27
N PHE A 204 -0.97 -22.84 3.37
CA PHE A 204 -1.25 -21.81 2.38
C PHE A 204 0.01 -21.25 1.76
N ARG A 205 -0.13 -20.81 0.51
CA ARG A 205 0.94 -20.21 -0.29
C ARG A 205 0.51 -18.84 -0.73
N VAL A 206 1.42 -17.90 -0.56
CA VAL A 206 1.28 -16.52 -1.00
C VAL A 206 1.95 -16.42 -2.38
N CYS A 207 1.18 -16.60 -3.46
CA CYS A 207 1.72 -16.63 -4.82
C CYS A 207 1.62 -15.22 -5.44
N PRO A 208 2.68 -14.40 -5.44
CA PRO A 208 2.64 -13.09 -6.09
C PRO A 208 2.51 -13.25 -7.61
N THR A 209 1.78 -12.33 -8.24
CA THR A 209 1.59 -12.30 -9.69
C THR A 209 2.70 -11.48 -10.38
N GLU A 210 2.54 -11.11 -11.65
CA GLU A 210 3.43 -10.13 -12.29
C GLU A 210 3.22 -8.70 -11.75
N ASP A 211 2.01 -8.40 -11.26
CA ASP A 211 1.72 -7.16 -10.58
C ASP A 211 2.11 -7.30 -9.09
N PRO A 212 3.06 -6.49 -8.57
CA PRO A 212 3.44 -6.54 -7.16
C PRO A 212 2.30 -6.18 -6.21
N GLY A 213 1.24 -5.52 -6.68
CA GLY A 213 0.04 -5.20 -5.90
C GLY A 213 -1.02 -6.31 -5.91
N VAL A 214 -0.80 -7.42 -6.62
CA VAL A 214 -1.77 -8.52 -6.72
C VAL A 214 -1.11 -9.85 -6.34
N THR A 215 -1.76 -10.53 -5.39
CA THR A 215 -1.32 -11.83 -4.88
C THR A 215 -2.44 -12.85 -4.97
N ARG A 216 -2.12 -14.04 -5.45
CA ARG A 216 -3.02 -15.18 -5.43
C ARG A 216 -2.72 -16.04 -4.21
N MET A 217 -3.69 -16.16 -3.32
CA MET A 217 -3.61 -17.07 -2.18
C MET A 217 -4.08 -18.46 -2.59
N GLU A 218 -3.31 -19.50 -2.25
CA GLU A 218 -3.74 -20.89 -2.39
C GLU A 218 -3.71 -21.60 -1.06
N PHE A 219 -4.74 -22.41 -0.79
CA PHE A 219 -4.84 -23.20 0.44
C PHE A 219 -5.07 -24.65 0.09
N ASP A 220 -4.40 -25.54 0.81
CA ASP A 220 -4.67 -26.97 0.84
C ASP A 220 -5.05 -27.39 2.26
N TYR A 221 -6.12 -28.17 2.36
CA TYR A 221 -6.67 -28.68 3.62
C TYR A 221 -6.60 -30.20 3.65
N TYR A 222 -6.12 -30.71 4.79
CA TYR A 222 -5.93 -32.13 5.07
C TYR A 222 -6.56 -32.46 6.41
N HIS A 223 -7.18 -33.62 6.52
CA HIS A 223 -7.87 -33.99 7.74
C HIS A 223 -8.14 -35.50 7.79
N VAL A 224 -7.95 -36.14 8.94
CA VAL A 224 -8.22 -37.59 9.09
C VAL A 224 -9.70 -37.93 8.95
N GLU A 225 -10.58 -37.11 9.54
CA GLU A 225 -12.03 -37.25 9.41
C GLU A 225 -12.57 -36.72 8.06
N GLU A 226 -13.77 -37.18 7.68
CA GLU A 226 -14.55 -36.75 6.51
C GLU A 226 -15.92 -36.20 6.91
N GLY A 227 -16.70 -35.72 5.93
CA GLY A 227 -18.08 -35.30 6.14
C GLY A 227 -18.21 -34.08 7.05
N GLU A 228 -19.16 -34.11 7.98
CA GLU A 228 -19.51 -32.95 8.81
C GLU A 228 -18.34 -32.46 9.67
N LYS A 229 -17.53 -33.36 10.24
CA LYS A 229 -16.36 -32.99 11.06
C LYS A 229 -15.31 -32.22 10.25
N PHE A 230 -15.05 -32.65 9.01
CA PHE A 230 -14.14 -31.92 8.12
C PHE A 230 -14.72 -30.54 7.77
N GLU A 231 -16.01 -30.45 7.48
CA GLU A 231 -16.65 -29.17 7.14
C GLU A 231 -16.65 -28.19 8.32
N GLU A 232 -16.76 -28.65 9.57
CA GLU A 232 -16.59 -27.82 10.76
C GLU A 232 -15.17 -27.28 10.88
N TYR A 233 -14.15 -28.15 10.77
CA TYR A 233 -12.74 -27.75 10.74
C TYR A 233 -12.48 -26.74 9.62
N TYR A 234 -12.89 -27.06 8.39
CA TYR A 234 -12.69 -26.22 7.20
C TYR A 234 -13.33 -24.84 7.36
N LYS A 235 -14.55 -24.75 7.89
CA LYS A 235 -15.22 -23.47 8.14
C LYS A 235 -14.45 -22.61 9.13
N PHE A 236 -13.97 -23.21 10.23
CA PHE A 236 -13.18 -22.50 11.23
C PHE A 236 -11.86 -21.96 10.65
N VAL A 237 -11.05 -22.80 10.01
CA VAL A 237 -9.76 -22.38 9.44
C VAL A 237 -9.94 -21.35 8.33
N ARG A 238 -10.97 -21.54 7.49
CA ARG A 238 -11.27 -20.61 6.39
C ARG A 238 -11.74 -19.25 6.90
N GLN A 239 -12.46 -19.20 8.01
CA GLN A 239 -12.88 -17.92 8.60
C GLN A 239 -11.65 -17.07 8.95
N VAL A 240 -10.69 -17.64 9.69
CA VAL A 240 -9.45 -16.94 10.07
C VAL A 240 -8.71 -16.43 8.83
N ALA A 241 -8.56 -17.27 7.81
CA ALA A 241 -7.89 -16.88 6.56
C ALA A 241 -8.59 -15.73 5.81
N LEU A 242 -9.93 -15.64 5.85
CA LEU A 242 -10.66 -14.54 5.23
C LEU A 242 -10.58 -13.25 6.04
N GLU A 243 -10.53 -13.34 7.37
CA GLU A 243 -10.32 -12.20 8.25
C GLU A 243 -8.93 -11.57 8.00
N ASP A 244 -7.88 -12.40 7.88
CA ASP A 244 -6.53 -11.96 7.50
C ASP A 244 -6.47 -11.33 6.10
N PHE A 245 -7.18 -11.94 5.14
CA PHE A 245 -7.24 -11.44 3.78
C PHE A 245 -7.81 -10.02 3.71
N GLU A 246 -8.89 -9.74 4.46
CA GLU A 246 -9.50 -8.41 4.52
C GLU A 246 -8.56 -7.37 5.15
N LEU A 247 -7.79 -7.76 6.18
CA LEU A 247 -6.75 -6.91 6.75
C LEU A 247 -5.68 -6.57 5.73
N CYS A 248 -5.25 -7.54 4.93
CA CYS A 248 -4.22 -7.34 3.91
C CYS A 248 -4.65 -6.33 2.84
N GLU A 249 -5.89 -6.42 2.33
CA GLU A 249 -6.40 -5.45 1.35
C GLU A 249 -6.48 -4.03 1.94
N LYS A 250 -6.92 -3.90 3.20
CA LYS A 250 -6.97 -2.61 3.90
C LYS A 250 -5.58 -2.04 4.17
N ALA A 251 -4.63 -2.88 4.57
CA ALA A 251 -3.24 -2.50 4.81
C ALA A 251 -2.59 -2.02 3.50
N GLN A 252 -2.70 -2.80 2.42
CA GLN A 252 -2.19 -2.41 1.11
C GLN A 252 -2.81 -1.09 0.65
N ALA A 253 -4.13 -0.94 0.74
CA ALA A 253 -4.81 0.30 0.34
C ALA A 253 -4.27 1.54 1.09
N ASN A 254 -3.77 1.38 2.32
CA ASN A 254 -3.10 2.45 3.05
C ASN A 254 -1.65 2.67 2.62
N LEU A 255 -0.90 1.61 2.31
CA LEU A 255 0.46 1.70 1.75
C LEU A 255 0.44 2.44 0.40
N GLU A 256 -0.58 2.19 -0.44
CA GLU A 256 -0.76 2.86 -1.73
C GLU A 256 -1.00 4.36 -1.64
N LYS A 257 -1.55 4.86 -0.52
CA LYS A 257 -1.83 6.30 -0.35
C LYS A 257 -0.56 7.16 -0.31
N GLY A 258 0.61 6.58 -0.06
CA GLY A 258 1.89 7.30 -0.01
C GLY A 258 2.07 8.24 1.19
N ILE A 259 1.20 8.14 2.21
CA ILE A 259 1.31 8.94 3.44
C ILE A 259 2.12 8.18 4.50
N TYR A 260 1.88 6.88 4.66
CA TYR A 260 2.64 6.03 5.56
C TYR A 260 4.01 5.70 4.95
N HIS A 261 5.06 5.75 5.78
CA HIS A 261 6.43 5.43 5.36
C HIS A 261 6.91 4.13 5.99
N GLU A 262 7.10 4.10 7.31
CA GLU A 262 7.56 2.94 8.09
C GLU A 262 6.90 2.95 9.47
N GLY A 263 6.82 1.78 10.11
CA GLY A 263 6.28 1.59 11.44
C GLY A 263 7.32 0.94 12.36
N ILE A 264 7.25 1.25 13.66
CA ILE A 264 8.09 0.59 14.67
C ILE A 264 7.51 -0.79 14.94
N LEU A 265 8.33 -1.83 14.82
CA LEU A 265 7.98 -3.20 15.17
C LEU A 265 8.24 -3.44 16.65
N ASN A 266 7.32 -4.15 17.30
CA ASN A 266 7.48 -4.63 18.65
C ASN A 266 8.57 -5.70 18.68
N PRO A 267 9.71 -5.48 19.37
CA PRO A 267 10.84 -6.41 19.36
C PRO A 267 10.51 -7.79 19.95
N GLU A 268 9.48 -7.90 20.80
CA GLU A 268 9.07 -9.17 21.40
C GLU A 268 7.92 -9.84 20.63
N LYS A 269 6.93 -9.06 20.20
CA LYS A 269 5.69 -9.59 19.61
C LYS A 269 5.69 -9.66 18.09
N GLU A 270 6.59 -8.93 17.43
CA GLU A 270 6.72 -8.86 15.97
C GLU A 270 8.15 -9.25 15.53
N SER A 271 8.81 -10.10 16.31
CA SER A 271 10.16 -10.59 16.01
C SER A 271 10.23 -11.43 14.73
N GLY A 272 9.16 -12.14 14.38
CA GLY A 272 9.02 -12.85 13.10
C GLY A 272 9.01 -11.87 11.92
N VAL A 273 8.23 -10.79 12.03
CA VAL A 273 8.13 -9.72 11.02
C VAL A 273 9.50 -9.09 10.81
N ALA A 274 10.17 -8.68 11.89
CA ALA A 274 11.49 -8.08 11.82
C ALA A 274 12.53 -8.99 11.15
N TRP A 275 12.53 -10.29 11.51
CA TRP A 275 13.47 -11.27 10.97
C TRP A 275 13.28 -11.48 9.47
N TYR A 276 12.06 -11.80 9.01
CA TYR A 276 11.86 -12.16 7.60
C TYR A 276 12.10 -10.95 6.70
N GLN A 277 11.67 -9.75 7.12
CA GLN A 277 11.90 -8.51 6.37
C GLN A 277 13.40 -8.19 6.25
N GLN A 278 14.18 -8.40 7.33
CA GLN A 278 15.63 -8.25 7.29
C GLN A 278 16.28 -9.26 6.32
N GLU A 279 15.78 -10.49 6.31
CA GLU A 279 16.24 -11.55 5.41
C GLU A 279 15.89 -11.26 3.93
N VAL A 280 14.72 -10.65 3.65
CA VAL A 280 14.39 -10.11 2.31
C VAL A 280 15.37 -9.00 1.94
N LEU A 281 15.50 -7.96 2.78
CA LEU A 281 16.36 -6.80 2.52
C LEU A 281 17.80 -7.24 2.22
N LYS A 282 18.37 -8.09 3.07
CA LYS A 282 19.74 -8.63 2.92
C LYS A 282 19.94 -9.33 1.57
N ARG A 283 19.00 -10.19 1.18
CA ARG A 283 19.08 -10.95 -0.09
C ARG A 283 18.93 -10.05 -1.31
N VAL A 284 18.01 -9.08 -1.25
CA VAL A 284 17.75 -8.12 -2.31
C VAL A 284 18.94 -7.18 -2.51
N VAL A 285 19.52 -6.64 -1.42
CA VAL A 285 20.72 -5.80 -1.48
C VAL A 285 21.91 -6.57 -2.03
N ALA A 286 22.16 -7.79 -1.54
CA ALA A 286 23.25 -8.62 -2.06
C ALA A 286 23.07 -8.94 -3.56
N GLN A 287 21.84 -9.20 -4.01
CA GLN A 287 21.55 -9.41 -5.43
C GLN A 287 21.78 -8.14 -6.25
N HIS A 288 21.38 -6.97 -5.74
CA HIS A 288 21.62 -5.69 -6.40
C HIS A 288 23.11 -5.42 -6.57
N GLU A 289 23.92 -5.69 -5.55
CA GLU A 289 25.38 -5.52 -5.62
C GLU A 289 26.01 -6.44 -6.68
N ILE A 290 25.57 -7.70 -6.76
CA ILE A 290 26.02 -8.64 -7.80
C ILE A 290 25.69 -8.10 -9.20
N GLU A 291 24.45 -7.66 -9.42
CA GLU A 291 24.00 -7.13 -10.72
C GLU A 291 24.72 -5.84 -11.10
N LYS A 292 24.97 -4.96 -10.12
CA LYS A 292 25.72 -3.73 -10.31
C LYS A 292 27.16 -4.01 -10.74
N VAL A 293 27.88 -4.89 -10.03
CA VAL A 293 29.25 -5.28 -10.39
C VAL A 293 29.30 -5.93 -11.77
N ALA A 294 28.34 -6.80 -12.09
CA ALA A 294 28.27 -7.41 -13.42
C ALA A 294 28.04 -6.36 -14.52
N SER A 295 27.18 -5.37 -14.27
CA SER A 295 26.95 -4.25 -15.19
C SER A 295 28.19 -3.38 -15.37
N ASP A 296 28.89 -3.04 -14.29
CA ASP A 296 30.12 -2.23 -14.33
C ASP A 296 31.21 -2.94 -15.14
N LEU A 297 31.42 -4.23 -14.90
CA LEU A 297 32.37 -5.06 -15.67
C LEU A 297 31.99 -5.17 -17.15
N ALA A 298 30.70 -5.29 -17.47
CA ALA A 298 30.23 -5.31 -18.85
C ALA A 298 30.52 -3.97 -19.55
N MET A 299 30.22 -2.84 -18.89
CA MET A 299 30.53 -1.51 -19.42
C MET A 299 32.03 -1.29 -19.63
N GLU A 300 32.86 -1.72 -18.69
CA GLU A 300 34.32 -1.67 -18.83
C GLU A 300 34.79 -2.48 -20.04
N ALA A 301 34.26 -3.68 -20.23
CA ALA A 301 34.58 -4.53 -21.39
C ALA A 301 34.16 -3.89 -22.74
N PHE A 302 33.02 -3.19 -22.79
CA PHE A 302 32.59 -2.44 -23.98
C PHE A 302 33.39 -1.15 -24.23
N SER A 303 33.97 -0.56 -23.18
CA SER A 303 34.75 0.68 -23.27
C SER A 303 36.20 0.47 -23.71
N GLN A 304 36.71 -0.77 -23.68
CA GLN A 304 38.04 -1.08 -24.18
C GLN A 304 38.03 -1.13 -25.72
N PRO A 305 38.87 -0.34 -26.41
CA PRO A 305 39.02 -0.46 -27.85
C PRO A 305 39.73 -1.78 -28.14
N THR A 306 38.98 -2.84 -28.42
CA THR A 306 39.54 -4.01 -29.08
C THR A 306 39.91 -3.55 -30.48
N SER A 307 41.21 -3.33 -30.73
CA SER A 307 41.68 -3.12 -32.08
C SER A 307 41.36 -4.40 -32.86
N VAL A 308 40.71 -4.26 -34.01
CA VAL A 308 40.42 -5.38 -34.92
C VAL A 308 41.71 -6.13 -35.30
N ALA A 309 42.88 -5.49 -35.15
CA ALA A 309 44.19 -6.08 -35.38
C ALA A 309 44.61 -7.11 -34.30
N ASP A 310 44.21 -6.93 -33.03
CA ASP A 310 44.61 -7.84 -31.95
C ASP A 310 43.82 -9.18 -32.00
N ILE A 311 42.56 -9.12 -32.43
CA ILE A 311 41.73 -10.32 -32.66
C ILE A 311 42.22 -11.09 -33.92
N PHE A 312 42.69 -10.37 -34.95
CA PHE A 312 43.23 -10.99 -36.16
C PHE A 312 44.61 -11.64 -35.98
N MET A 313 45.43 -11.17 -35.02
CA MET A 313 46.73 -11.79 -34.74
C MET A 313 46.63 -13.04 -33.84
N GLN A 314 45.55 -13.22 -33.07
CA GLN A 314 45.36 -14.42 -32.24
C GLN A 314 44.60 -15.56 -32.92
N ALA A 315 43.98 -15.32 -34.08
CA ALA A 315 43.13 -16.30 -34.77
C ALA A 315 43.82 -17.08 -35.91
N GLN A 316 45.15 -17.01 -36.03
CA GLN A 316 45.87 -17.58 -37.19
C GLN A 316 46.71 -18.84 -36.92
N GLU A 317 46.62 -19.45 -35.74
CA GLU A 317 47.16 -20.80 -35.50
C GLU A 317 46.07 -21.68 -34.83
N ASP A 318 45.58 -22.66 -35.61
CA ASP A 318 44.73 -23.84 -35.30
C ASP A 318 43.19 -23.73 -35.07
N PRO A 319 42.36 -24.56 -35.77
CA PRO A 319 40.91 -24.71 -35.52
C PRO A 319 40.53 -26.04 -34.81
N PRO A 320 39.29 -26.23 -34.31
CA PRO A 320 38.47 -25.37 -33.47
C PRO A 320 38.15 -26.04 -32.12
N MET A 321 38.45 -25.37 -31.00
CA MET A 321 37.88 -25.67 -29.67
C MET A 321 37.52 -24.35 -28.99
N ILE A 322 36.46 -23.69 -29.45
CA ILE A 322 35.96 -22.44 -28.86
C ILE A 322 34.52 -22.65 -28.40
N ALA A 323 34.40 -23.29 -27.24
CA ALA A 323 33.22 -23.19 -26.38
C ALA A 323 33.57 -23.22 -24.88
N VAL A 324 34.86 -23.28 -24.50
CA VAL A 324 35.28 -23.44 -23.08
C VAL A 324 36.20 -22.30 -22.59
N ALA A 325 36.67 -21.40 -23.46
CA ALA A 325 37.71 -20.43 -23.08
C ALA A 325 37.21 -19.14 -22.40
N ILE A 326 35.91 -18.85 -22.38
CA ILE A 326 35.39 -17.59 -21.81
C ILE A 326 34.93 -17.76 -20.34
N SER A 327 34.71 -19.00 -19.88
CA SER A 327 34.16 -19.28 -18.54
C SER A 327 35.23 -19.39 -17.44
N LEU A 328 36.46 -19.81 -17.77
CA LEU A 328 37.50 -20.05 -16.76
C LEU A 328 38.11 -18.77 -16.12
N PRO A 329 38.40 -17.68 -16.87
CA PRO A 329 39.04 -16.49 -16.28
C PRO A 329 38.11 -15.74 -15.30
N LEU A 330 36.81 -15.70 -15.61
CA LEU A 330 35.78 -15.03 -14.80
C LEU A 330 35.52 -15.79 -13.48
N ILE A 331 35.49 -17.12 -13.52
CA ILE A 331 35.34 -17.96 -12.33
C ILE A 331 36.59 -17.86 -11.45
N LEU A 332 37.79 -17.86 -12.05
CA LEU A 332 39.04 -17.75 -11.29
C LEU A 332 39.21 -16.37 -10.64
N ALA A 333 38.79 -15.29 -11.31
CA ALA A 333 38.80 -13.94 -10.75
C ALA A 333 37.80 -13.78 -9.58
N ALA A 334 36.60 -14.36 -9.69
CA ALA A 334 35.60 -14.35 -8.62
C ALA A 334 36.06 -15.16 -7.39
N VAL A 335 36.70 -16.31 -7.59
CA VAL A 335 37.23 -17.15 -6.50
C VAL A 335 38.43 -16.50 -5.80
N ILE A 336 39.33 -15.84 -6.54
CA ILE A 336 40.46 -15.10 -5.98
C ILE A 336 39.97 -13.85 -5.22
N PHE A 337 38.90 -13.19 -5.68
CA PHE A 337 38.33 -12.03 -5.01
C PHE A 337 37.61 -12.40 -3.71
N LEU A 338 36.78 -13.45 -3.73
CA LEU A 338 36.06 -13.94 -2.55
C LEU A 338 37.00 -14.51 -1.48
N SER A 339 38.10 -15.17 -1.87
CA SER A 339 39.12 -15.66 -0.93
C SER A 339 39.99 -14.56 -0.31
N ARG A 340 40.14 -13.41 -0.98
CA ARG A 340 40.88 -12.25 -0.44
C ARG A 340 40.05 -11.38 0.50
N HIS A 341 38.72 -11.39 0.36
CA HIS A 341 37.81 -10.57 1.19
C HIS A 341 37.28 -11.29 2.44
N SER A 342 37.23 -12.62 2.46
CA SER A 342 36.84 -13.40 3.65
C SER A 342 37.83 -13.29 4.81
N LEU A 343 39.11 -12.99 4.55
CA LEU A 343 40.16 -12.82 5.57
C LEU A 343 40.18 -11.42 6.22
N ARG A 344 39.40 -10.44 5.74
CA ARG A 344 39.36 -9.08 6.32
C ARG A 344 38.19 -8.83 7.28
N TRP A 345 37.31 -9.82 7.48
CA TRP A 345 36.15 -9.73 8.38
C TRP A 345 36.36 -10.39 9.74
N SER A 346 37.58 -10.80 10.06
CA SER A 346 37.96 -11.28 11.39
C SER A 346 39.16 -10.49 11.89
N LEU A 347 38.90 -9.56 12.83
CA LEU A 347 39.81 -8.80 13.71
C LEU A 347 39.68 -7.27 13.58
N ARG A 348 38.64 -6.72 14.22
CA ARG A 348 38.75 -5.46 14.96
C ARG A 348 38.02 -5.59 16.31
N LEU A 349 38.72 -6.19 17.28
CA LEU A 349 38.42 -6.00 18.69
C LEU A 349 38.85 -4.58 19.05
N VAL A 350 37.90 -3.71 19.39
CA VAL A 350 38.18 -2.38 19.93
C VAL A 350 38.17 -2.47 21.46
N VAL A 351 39.31 -2.12 22.06
CA VAL A 351 39.52 -1.97 23.50
C VAL A 351 38.76 -0.71 23.98
N PRO A 352 38.07 -0.74 25.14
CA PRO A 352 37.36 0.43 25.63
C PRO A 352 38.33 1.44 26.27
N ALA A 353 38.23 2.71 25.84
CA ALA A 353 38.93 3.82 26.48
C ALA A 353 38.21 4.24 27.78
N SER A 354 38.96 4.23 28.87
CA SER A 354 38.58 4.72 30.20
C SER A 354 38.33 6.23 30.20
N PHE A 355 37.18 6.66 30.73
CA PHE A 355 36.87 8.08 30.98
C PHE A 355 36.66 8.33 32.47
N HIS A 356 37.39 9.31 33.02
CA HIS A 356 37.25 9.81 34.38
C HIS A 356 36.14 10.88 34.46
N PRO A 357 35.36 10.95 35.56
CA PRO A 357 34.35 12.00 35.75
C PRO A 357 34.94 13.23 36.46
N GLN A 358 34.50 14.42 36.06
CA GLN A 358 34.64 15.68 36.81
C GLN A 358 33.31 16.46 36.77
N PRO A 359 33.03 17.29 37.79
CA PRO A 359 31.69 17.43 38.35
C PRO A 359 30.86 18.61 37.80
N SER A 360 29.56 18.47 38.07
CA SER A 360 28.44 19.38 37.89
C SER A 360 28.71 20.86 38.13
N SER A 361 28.17 21.69 37.24
CA SER A 361 27.76 23.06 37.55
C SER A 361 26.26 23.23 37.24
N GLU A 362 25.54 23.65 38.27
CA GLU A 362 24.10 23.92 38.35
C GLU A 362 23.62 24.85 37.23
N ILE A 363 22.46 24.55 36.64
CA ILE A 363 21.61 25.54 35.99
C ILE A 363 20.17 25.34 36.49
N ASP A 364 19.76 26.38 37.19
CA ASP A 364 18.49 26.76 37.82
C ASP A 364 17.20 26.04 37.40
N SER A 365 16.57 25.45 38.42
CA SER A 365 15.20 24.96 38.40
C SER A 365 14.19 26.12 38.30
N TYR A 366 13.51 26.23 37.17
CA TYR A 366 12.23 26.93 37.10
C TYR A 366 11.14 26.02 37.68
N HIS A 367 10.61 26.43 38.84
CA HIS A 367 9.51 25.80 39.55
C HIS A 367 8.26 25.67 38.67
N ALA A 368 7.94 24.45 38.22
CA ALA A 368 6.58 24.07 37.92
C ALA A 368 5.88 23.78 39.26
N SER A 369 4.94 24.64 39.64
CA SER A 369 4.08 24.43 40.81
C SER A 369 3.45 23.04 40.74
N ALA A 370 3.64 22.25 41.80
CA ALA A 370 2.96 20.99 41.99
C ALA A 370 1.45 21.21 41.80
N HIS A 371 0.88 20.64 40.74
CA HIS A 371 -0.55 20.51 40.63
C HIS A 371 -1.00 19.60 41.78
N GLU A 372 -1.73 20.16 42.74
CA GLU A 372 -2.48 19.39 43.73
C GLU A 372 -3.34 18.36 43.00
N ILE A 373 -2.99 17.08 43.17
CA ILE A 373 -3.84 15.98 42.73
C ILE A 373 -5.06 16.01 43.65
N SER A 374 -6.17 16.52 43.13
CA SER A 374 -7.46 16.39 43.79
C SER A 374 -7.76 14.90 43.98
N THR A 375 -7.96 14.48 45.23
CA THR A 375 -8.41 13.13 45.59
C THR A 375 -9.91 12.93 45.42
N SER A 376 -10.64 13.92 44.89
CA SER A 376 -12.06 13.76 44.56
C SER A 376 -12.21 12.95 43.26
N GLN A 377 -12.53 11.67 43.39
CA GLN A 377 -12.96 10.79 42.30
C GLN A 377 -14.41 11.05 41.87
N ASP A 378 -14.84 12.31 41.90
CA ASP A 378 -16.21 12.67 41.52
C ASP A 378 -16.27 12.79 40.01
N VAL A 379 -16.77 11.73 39.37
CA VAL A 379 -17.13 11.71 37.97
C VAL A 379 -18.18 12.81 37.74
N PRO A 380 -17.90 13.83 36.90
CA PRO A 380 -18.84 14.92 36.66
C PRO A 380 -20.22 14.41 36.24
N GLU A 381 -21.27 15.09 36.70
CA GLU A 381 -22.64 14.74 36.35
C GLU A 381 -22.80 14.76 34.82
N GLY A 382 -23.27 13.66 34.23
CA GLY A 382 -23.39 13.51 32.78
C GLY A 382 -22.12 13.09 32.04
N TRP A 383 -21.02 12.70 32.71
CA TRP A 383 -19.77 12.22 32.06
C TRP A 383 -19.98 11.17 30.97
N PHE A 384 -20.97 10.30 31.12
CA PHE A 384 -21.27 9.24 30.15
C PHE A 384 -22.36 9.59 29.12
N THR A 385 -23.04 10.73 29.27
CA THR A 385 -24.28 11.03 28.52
C THR A 385 -24.38 12.46 27.99
N ASP A 386 -23.58 13.40 28.49
CA ASP A 386 -23.65 14.81 28.13
C ASP A 386 -22.88 15.10 26.85
N ALA A 387 -23.60 15.56 25.82
CA ALA A 387 -23.04 15.83 24.50
C ALA A 387 -22.05 17.01 24.47
N LYS A 388 -22.18 17.99 25.39
CA LYS A 388 -21.23 19.11 25.48
C LYS A 388 -19.94 18.67 26.14
N LEU A 389 -20.02 17.79 27.14
CA LEU A 389 -18.87 17.20 27.80
C LEU A 389 -18.13 16.25 26.87
N PHE A 390 -18.84 15.37 26.15
CA PHE A 390 -18.25 14.56 25.07
C PHE A 390 -17.58 15.44 23.99
N SER A 391 -18.20 16.56 23.61
CA SER A 391 -17.60 17.52 22.67
C SER A 391 -16.35 18.22 23.23
N LEU A 392 -16.28 18.42 24.55
CA LEU A 392 -15.12 18.96 25.24
C LEU A 392 -14.01 17.92 25.33
N GLU A 393 -14.31 16.68 25.72
CA GLU A 393 -13.40 15.53 25.72
C GLU A 393 -12.82 15.27 24.33
N ARG A 394 -13.67 15.34 23.29
CA ARG A 394 -13.24 15.28 21.89
C ARG A 394 -12.21 16.33 21.54
N ARG A 395 -12.37 17.56 22.00
CA ARG A 395 -11.42 18.65 21.73
C ARG A 395 -10.17 18.59 22.63
N ALA A 396 -10.32 18.16 23.87
CA ALA A 396 -9.24 18.18 24.86
C ALA A 396 -8.33 16.93 24.76
N ILE A 397 -8.89 15.78 24.41
CA ILE A 397 -8.20 14.48 24.42
C ILE A 397 -7.98 13.98 22.98
N PHE A 398 -9.06 13.86 22.20
CA PHE A 398 -9.02 13.20 20.88
C PHE A 398 -8.50 14.10 19.74
N ALA A 399 -8.62 15.43 19.85
CA ALA A 399 -8.22 16.37 18.79
C ALA A 399 -6.72 16.73 18.79
N THR A 400 -5.95 16.31 19.79
CA THR A 400 -4.51 16.61 19.85
C THR A 400 -3.66 15.72 18.94
N GLY A 401 -4.24 14.62 18.42
CA GLY A 401 -3.52 13.60 17.66
C GLY A 401 -2.50 12.80 18.48
N LYS A 402 -2.31 13.12 19.76
CA LYS A 402 -1.29 12.49 20.60
C LYS A 402 -1.61 11.02 20.84
N LEU A 403 -0.59 10.16 20.72
CA LEU A 403 -0.70 8.74 21.06
C LEU A 403 -0.82 8.59 22.58
N THR A 404 -2.06 8.47 23.07
CA THR A 404 -2.34 8.42 24.51
C THR A 404 -1.95 7.09 25.15
N LYS A 405 -2.04 6.00 24.40
CA LYS A 405 -1.74 4.63 24.84
C LYS A 405 -1.14 3.85 23.68
N ALA A 406 -0.17 3.01 23.99
CA ALA A 406 0.35 2.02 23.05
C ALA A 406 0.47 0.68 23.80
N PRO A 407 -0.66 -0.02 24.02
CA PRO A 407 -0.64 -1.31 24.71
C PRO A 407 0.41 -2.23 24.05
N LYS A 408 1.18 -2.96 24.87
CA LYS A 408 2.33 -3.80 24.45
C LYS A 408 3.61 -3.06 24.01
N PHE A 409 3.55 -1.76 23.73
CA PHE A 409 4.73 -0.90 23.54
C PHE A 409 5.07 -0.08 24.79
N ASP A 410 4.09 0.12 25.67
CA ASP A 410 4.28 0.81 26.94
C ASP A 410 5.36 0.11 27.78
N GLY A 411 6.49 0.80 27.98
CA GLY A 411 7.65 0.29 28.74
C GLY A 411 8.76 -0.33 27.89
N ILE A 412 8.60 -0.42 26.56
CA ILE A 412 9.67 -0.86 25.67
C ILE A 412 10.79 0.21 25.61
N PRO A 413 12.05 -0.14 25.96
CA PRO A 413 13.15 0.80 25.89
C PRO A 413 13.33 1.38 24.48
N GLY A 414 13.42 2.70 24.37
CA GLY A 414 13.60 3.41 23.09
C GLY A 414 12.30 3.76 22.36
N PHE A 415 11.15 3.23 22.77
CA PHE A 415 9.86 3.63 22.20
C PHE A 415 9.39 4.95 22.81
N LYS A 416 9.05 5.92 21.96
CA LYS A 416 8.55 7.24 22.35
C LYS A 416 7.20 7.49 21.69
N ARG A 417 6.15 7.69 22.50
CA ARG A 417 4.78 7.87 21.99
C ARG A 417 4.65 9.14 21.17
N GLU A 418 5.35 10.19 21.58
CA GLU A 418 5.36 11.50 20.92
C GLU A 418 5.92 11.48 19.49
N GLU A 419 6.71 10.46 19.14
CA GLU A 419 7.24 10.24 17.78
C GLU A 419 6.25 9.43 16.90
N ASN A 420 5.12 8.96 17.45
CA ASN A 420 4.15 8.05 16.81
C ASN A 420 2.68 8.55 16.91
N ASN A 421 2.48 9.87 16.85
CA ASN A 421 1.16 10.51 16.92
C ASN A 421 0.36 10.37 15.60
N LEU A 422 -0.96 10.51 15.66
CA LEU A 422 -1.81 10.61 14.48
C LEU A 422 -1.54 11.92 13.71
N TYR A 423 -1.64 11.87 12.38
CA TYR A 423 -1.51 13.03 11.52
C TYR A 423 -2.59 14.08 11.85
N GLN A 424 -2.17 15.24 12.33
CA GLN A 424 -3.07 16.36 12.54
C GLN A 424 -3.45 16.98 11.19
N ILE A 425 -4.75 17.01 10.88
CA ILE A 425 -5.28 17.77 9.75
C ILE A 425 -5.75 19.12 10.27
N TRP A 426 -5.25 20.19 9.68
CA TRP A 426 -5.64 21.54 10.07
C TRP A 426 -7.04 21.84 9.58
N VAL A 427 -7.85 22.44 10.46
CA VAL A 427 -9.23 22.79 10.16
C VAL A 427 -9.45 24.27 10.44
N LYS A 428 -10.02 24.98 9.48
CA LYS A 428 -10.54 26.33 9.67
C LYS A 428 -12.03 26.33 9.39
N THR A 429 -12.82 26.96 10.26
CA THR A 429 -14.23 27.24 10.00
C THR A 429 -14.39 28.74 9.78
N ASP A 430 -15.07 29.14 8.72
CA ASP A 430 -15.39 30.56 8.48
C ASP A 430 -16.69 30.98 9.18
N ASP A 431 -17.00 32.27 9.14
CA ASP A 431 -18.18 32.84 9.80
C ASP A 431 -19.52 32.32 9.23
N ASN A 432 -19.50 31.78 8.00
CA ASN A 432 -20.66 31.21 7.33
C ASN A 432 -20.83 29.71 7.61
N GLY A 433 -19.90 29.09 8.34
CA GLY A 433 -19.93 27.69 8.73
C GLY A 433 -19.27 26.74 7.74
N PHE A 434 -18.55 27.24 6.74
CA PHE A 434 -17.76 26.39 5.84
C PHE A 434 -16.51 25.88 6.55
N VAL A 435 -16.27 24.57 6.42
CA VAL A 435 -15.12 23.89 7.01
C VAL A 435 -14.07 23.65 5.93
N PHE A 436 -12.90 24.25 6.11
CA PHE A 436 -11.72 24.09 5.28
C PHE A 436 -10.75 23.16 5.98
N ILE A 437 -10.21 22.21 5.23
CA ILE A 437 -9.13 21.34 5.71
C ILE A 437 -7.84 21.65 4.96
N ASN A 438 -6.71 21.57 5.66
CA ASN A 438 -5.40 21.66 5.06
C ASN A 438 -4.53 20.52 5.57
N PHE A 439 -3.99 19.77 4.63
CA PHE A 439 -3.10 18.64 4.93
C PHE A 439 -1.64 19.06 5.12
N GLN A 440 -1.25 20.30 4.80
CA GLN A 440 0.11 20.77 5.04
C GLN A 440 0.38 20.89 6.55
N GLY A 441 1.34 20.10 7.04
CA GLY A 441 1.63 19.97 8.48
C GLY A 441 2.40 21.11 9.14
N ASP A 442 2.70 22.21 8.44
CA ASP A 442 3.45 23.35 9.01
C ASP A 442 2.60 24.61 9.25
N TRP A 443 3.01 25.42 10.22
CA TRP A 443 2.34 26.65 10.63
C TRP A 443 2.51 27.81 9.63
N SER A 444 3.20 27.59 8.50
CA SER A 444 3.49 28.66 7.53
C SER A 444 2.33 28.93 6.58
N VAL A 445 1.29 28.08 6.60
CA VAL A 445 0.19 28.18 5.65
C VAL A 445 -0.77 29.28 6.03
N GLN A 446 -0.96 30.21 5.11
CA GLN A 446 -1.96 31.26 5.22
C GLN A 446 -3.36 30.67 5.14
N ASP A 447 -4.27 31.28 5.90
CA ASP A 447 -5.69 31.00 5.79
C ASP A 447 -6.19 31.14 4.34
N PRO A 448 -7.14 30.29 3.90
CA PRO A 448 -7.74 30.43 2.58
C PRO A 448 -8.40 31.81 2.42
N ASP A 449 -8.29 32.40 1.24
CA ASP A 449 -9.03 33.61 0.89
C ASP A 449 -10.51 33.25 0.67
N THR A 450 -11.33 33.54 1.68
CA THR A 450 -12.76 33.23 1.67
C THR A 450 -13.62 34.42 1.28
N ARG A 451 -13.06 35.54 0.80
CA ARG A 451 -13.85 36.77 0.51
C ARG A 451 -14.97 36.51 -0.49
N GLY A 452 -14.65 35.91 -1.64
CA GLY A 452 -15.64 35.58 -2.67
C GLY A 452 -16.69 34.57 -2.19
N LEU A 453 -16.28 33.60 -1.35
CA LEU A 453 -17.20 32.65 -0.74
C LEU A 453 -18.13 33.32 0.26
N SER A 454 -17.60 34.25 1.05
CA SER A 454 -18.35 35.00 2.06
C SER A 454 -19.39 35.91 1.40
N ASP A 455 -19.00 36.60 0.32
CA ASP A 455 -19.92 37.43 -0.47
C ASP A 455 -21.05 36.59 -1.06
N PHE A 456 -20.72 35.43 -1.64
CA PHE A 456 -21.71 34.47 -2.12
C PHE A 456 -22.65 34.00 -1.00
N ALA A 457 -22.09 33.50 0.10
CA ALA A 457 -22.84 32.97 1.22
C ALA A 457 -23.82 33.99 1.80
N ASN A 458 -23.34 35.21 2.04
CA ASN A 458 -24.16 36.33 2.51
C ASN A 458 -25.27 36.68 1.51
N SER A 459 -24.97 36.70 0.21
CA SER A 459 -25.96 37.04 -0.83
C SER A 459 -27.07 35.99 -1.01
N SER A 460 -26.75 34.74 -0.65
CA SER A 460 -27.60 33.56 -0.74
C SER A 460 -28.24 33.15 0.61
N GLY A 461 -27.95 33.86 1.69
CA GLY A 461 -28.48 33.57 3.03
C GLY A 461 -27.92 32.29 3.66
N ILE A 462 -26.76 31.82 3.19
CA ILE A 462 -26.08 30.64 3.72
C ILE A 462 -25.48 30.99 5.08
N SER A 463 -25.69 30.11 6.05
CA SER A 463 -25.14 30.25 7.41
C SER A 463 -24.88 28.88 8.03
N PRO A 464 -24.22 28.81 9.22
CA PRO A 464 -24.03 27.56 9.95
C PRO A 464 -25.33 26.82 10.33
N THR A 465 -26.49 27.49 10.19
CA THR A 465 -27.79 26.88 10.46
C THR A 465 -28.38 26.18 9.25
N SER A 466 -27.74 26.23 8.07
CA SER A 466 -28.23 25.54 6.88
C SER A 466 -28.29 24.03 7.09
N THR A 467 -29.36 23.37 6.63
CA THR A 467 -29.57 21.93 6.81
C THR A 467 -29.43 21.19 5.50
N MET A 468 -28.80 20.02 5.52
CA MET A 468 -28.77 19.10 4.38
C MET A 468 -30.19 18.60 4.07
N VAL A 469 -30.58 18.65 2.80
CA VAL A 469 -31.87 18.18 2.29
C VAL A 469 -31.73 16.80 1.65
N ASP A 470 -30.78 16.65 0.73
CA ASP A 470 -30.56 15.42 -0.03
C ASP A 470 -29.13 15.40 -0.62
N PHE A 471 -28.69 14.26 -1.17
CA PHE A 471 -27.42 14.17 -1.89
C PHE A 471 -27.44 13.13 -3.01
N TRP A 472 -26.60 13.35 -4.02
CA TRP A 472 -26.31 12.41 -5.09
C TRP A 472 -24.81 12.16 -5.16
N GLN A 473 -24.42 10.91 -5.37
CA GLN A 473 -23.02 10.53 -5.56
C GLN A 473 -22.94 9.42 -6.60
N ALA A 474 -22.02 9.56 -7.54
CA ALA A 474 -21.76 8.56 -8.57
C ALA A 474 -20.29 8.63 -9.01
N GLU A 475 -19.75 7.49 -9.40
CA GLU A 475 -18.40 7.41 -9.94
C GLU A 475 -18.45 7.29 -11.46
N GLY A 476 -17.43 7.82 -12.12
CA GLY A 476 -17.31 7.74 -13.57
C GLY A 476 -15.86 7.75 -14.05
N ASP A 477 -15.67 7.24 -15.26
CA ASP A 477 -14.38 7.20 -15.95
C ASP A 477 -14.08 8.56 -16.59
N PHE A 478 -13.76 9.54 -15.74
CA PHE A 478 -13.31 10.86 -16.16
C PHE A 478 -12.21 11.39 -15.23
N ASN A 479 -11.31 12.19 -15.78
CA ASN A 479 -10.29 12.89 -14.99
C ASN A 479 -10.91 14.11 -14.28
N TRP A 480 -10.66 14.23 -12.97
CA TRP A 480 -11.20 15.30 -12.13
C TRP A 480 -10.91 16.73 -12.64
N LYS A 481 -9.83 16.93 -13.41
CA LYS A 481 -9.47 18.24 -13.97
C LYS A 481 -10.49 18.76 -14.99
N LEU A 482 -11.35 17.87 -15.53
CA LEU A 482 -12.47 18.25 -16.39
C LEU A 482 -13.57 19.00 -15.63
N ALA A 483 -13.61 18.86 -14.29
CA ALA A 483 -14.58 19.55 -13.45
C ALA A 483 -14.49 21.08 -13.55
N SER A 484 -13.28 21.63 -13.78
CA SER A 484 -13.11 23.08 -13.96
C SER A 484 -13.93 23.62 -15.13
N SER A 485 -13.98 22.90 -16.26
CA SER A 485 -14.78 23.29 -17.42
C SER A 485 -16.28 23.21 -17.13
N LEU A 486 -16.71 22.19 -16.36
CA LEU A 486 -18.10 22.08 -15.91
C LEU A 486 -18.50 23.26 -15.02
N PHE A 487 -17.67 23.58 -14.03
CA PHE A 487 -17.94 24.66 -13.08
C PHE A 487 -17.97 26.04 -13.77
N GLU A 488 -17.05 26.29 -14.70
CA GLU A 488 -17.04 27.53 -15.49
C GLU A 488 -18.26 27.64 -16.42
N ALA A 489 -18.65 26.57 -17.13
CA ALA A 489 -19.83 26.56 -17.99
C ALA A 489 -21.15 26.73 -17.22
N SER A 490 -21.21 26.23 -15.98
CA SER A 490 -22.40 26.35 -15.12
C SER A 490 -22.72 27.79 -14.71
N ASN A 491 -21.74 28.71 -14.81
CA ASN A 491 -21.94 30.13 -14.53
C ASN A 491 -22.86 30.81 -15.56
N ASP A 492 -22.87 30.32 -16.80
CA ASP A 492 -23.56 30.94 -17.94
C ASP A 492 -24.94 30.32 -18.23
N HIS A 493 -25.28 29.18 -17.62
CA HIS A 493 -26.51 28.45 -17.88
C HIS A 493 -27.50 28.51 -16.71
N PRO A 494 -28.74 29.02 -16.88
CA PRO A 494 -29.75 28.98 -15.82
C PRO A 494 -30.17 27.53 -15.48
N PHE A 495 -30.43 27.26 -14.20
CA PHE A 495 -30.88 25.94 -13.73
C PHE A 495 -32.16 25.48 -14.44
N VAL A 496 -32.19 24.22 -14.89
CA VAL A 496 -33.31 23.63 -15.62
C VAL A 496 -34.56 23.58 -14.73
N GLY A 497 -35.62 24.27 -15.14
CA GLY A 497 -36.92 24.25 -14.44
C GLY A 497 -37.43 25.62 -13.97
N HIS A 498 -36.70 26.71 -14.21
CA HIS A 498 -37.19 28.06 -13.92
C HIS A 498 -37.24 28.91 -15.19
N GLU A 499 -38.41 28.99 -15.84
CA GLU A 499 -38.64 30.05 -16.82
C GLU A 499 -38.65 31.41 -16.09
N PRO A 500 -37.92 32.43 -16.58
CA PRO A 500 -38.07 33.77 -16.06
C PRO A 500 -39.48 34.24 -16.40
N LYS A 501 -40.32 34.51 -15.38
CA LYS A 501 -41.63 35.15 -15.62
C LYS A 501 -41.38 36.43 -16.43
N PRO A 502 -42.02 36.60 -17.60
CA PRO A 502 -41.86 37.83 -18.37
C PRO A 502 -42.33 38.99 -17.49
N GLY A 503 -41.41 39.90 -17.17
CA GLY A 503 -41.70 41.06 -16.36
C GLY A 503 -42.87 41.84 -16.97
N SER A 504 -43.82 42.24 -16.12
CA SER A 504 -44.88 43.18 -16.48
C SER A 504 -44.29 44.37 -17.24
N LEU A 505 -44.94 44.77 -18.33
CA LEU A 505 -44.58 45.92 -19.17
C LEU A 505 -44.26 47.20 -18.38
N LEU A 506 -44.78 47.33 -17.15
CA LEU A 506 -44.49 48.43 -16.24
C LEU A 506 -43.05 48.46 -15.72
N ASN A 507 -42.39 47.30 -15.52
CA ASN A 507 -40.98 47.25 -15.09
C ASN A 507 -40.01 47.66 -16.21
N ARG A 508 -40.44 47.62 -17.48
CA ARG A 508 -39.63 48.08 -18.62
C ARG A 508 -39.70 49.60 -18.83
N LEU A 509 -40.71 50.27 -18.29
CA LEU A 509 -40.94 51.70 -18.51
C LEU A 509 -40.42 52.59 -17.36
N PHE A 510 -40.20 52.05 -16.16
CA PHE A 510 -39.81 52.85 -14.99
C PHE A 510 -38.62 52.31 -14.15
N GLY A 511 -37.91 51.28 -14.60
CA GLY A 511 -36.76 50.70 -13.87
C GLY A 511 -35.40 51.16 -14.42
N GLY A 512 -34.90 52.30 -13.97
CA GLY A 512 -33.47 52.59 -14.01
C GLY A 512 -32.70 51.62 -13.10
N ALA A 513 -31.43 51.37 -13.45
CA ALA A 513 -30.51 50.36 -12.91
C ALA A 513 -30.68 48.93 -13.48
N ARG A 514 -29.68 48.52 -14.28
CA ARG A 514 -29.31 47.11 -14.43
C ARG A 514 -29.21 46.49 -13.02
N HIS A 515 -30.20 45.72 -12.60
CA HIS A 515 -30.00 44.78 -11.51
C HIS A 515 -28.94 43.79 -11.99
N GLN A 516 -27.71 43.92 -11.47
CA GLN A 516 -26.71 42.86 -11.55
C GLN A 516 -27.38 41.55 -11.11
N GLN A 517 -27.41 40.56 -12.01
CA GLN A 517 -27.74 39.20 -11.61
C GLN A 517 -26.79 38.83 -10.47
N LYS A 518 -27.36 38.53 -9.29
CA LYS A 518 -26.63 37.98 -8.15
C LYS A 518 -25.74 36.84 -8.64
N GLN A 519 -24.46 36.83 -8.24
CA GLN A 519 -23.55 35.72 -8.48
C GLN A 519 -24.23 34.43 -7.97
N ALA A 520 -24.76 33.63 -8.89
CA ALA A 520 -25.50 32.41 -8.54
C ALA A 520 -24.57 31.26 -8.18
N THR A 521 -23.26 31.43 -8.36
CA THR A 521 -22.22 30.40 -8.28
C THR A 521 -20.97 30.94 -7.59
N CYS A 522 -20.26 30.05 -6.89
CA CYS A 522 -18.97 30.32 -6.27
C CYS A 522 -18.08 29.08 -6.36
N GLN A 523 -16.81 29.22 -6.75
CA GLN A 523 -15.86 28.12 -6.86
C GLN A 523 -14.69 28.31 -5.89
N PRO A 524 -14.78 27.80 -4.65
CA PRO A 524 -13.72 27.99 -3.65
C PRO A 524 -12.49 27.10 -3.88
N SER A 525 -12.58 26.07 -4.73
CA SER A 525 -11.43 25.21 -5.07
C SER A 525 -11.57 24.59 -6.46
N PRO A 526 -10.48 24.02 -7.03
CA PRO A 526 -10.54 23.33 -8.32
C PRO A 526 -11.50 22.13 -8.36
N ILE A 527 -11.84 21.56 -7.20
CA ILE A 527 -12.67 20.35 -7.08
C ILE A 527 -14.06 20.64 -6.51
N SER A 528 -14.39 21.87 -6.17
CA SER A 528 -15.65 22.19 -5.50
C SER A 528 -16.29 23.47 -6.06
N ALA A 529 -17.60 23.41 -6.32
CA ALA A 529 -18.40 24.55 -6.70
C ALA A 529 -19.72 24.59 -5.91
N LEU A 530 -20.14 25.79 -5.55
CA LEU A 530 -21.39 26.08 -4.86
C LEU A 530 -22.33 26.82 -5.81
N ARG A 531 -23.62 26.52 -5.70
CA ARG A 531 -24.66 27.16 -6.50
C ARG A 531 -25.91 27.40 -5.68
N SER A 532 -26.45 28.61 -5.75
CA SER A 532 -27.77 28.93 -5.21
C SER A 532 -28.84 28.72 -6.27
N ILE A 533 -30.03 28.25 -5.88
CA ILE A 533 -31.17 28.05 -6.78
C ILE A 533 -32.04 29.31 -6.75
N PRO A 534 -32.06 30.13 -7.83
CA PRO A 534 -32.77 31.41 -7.84
C PRO A 534 -34.25 31.25 -7.50
N GLY A 535 -34.78 32.16 -6.68
CA GLY A 535 -36.19 32.15 -6.27
C GLY A 535 -36.52 31.14 -5.16
N THR A 536 -35.53 30.44 -4.62
CA THR A 536 -35.69 29.47 -3.53
C THR A 536 -34.70 29.76 -2.38
N ASN A 537 -34.85 29.05 -1.27
CA ASN A 537 -33.90 29.01 -0.15
C ASN A 537 -32.94 27.81 -0.25
N LEU A 538 -32.82 27.20 -1.43
CA LEU A 538 -31.97 26.04 -1.67
C LEU A 538 -30.68 26.42 -2.35
N TRP A 539 -29.62 25.68 -2.02
CA TRP A 539 -28.33 25.76 -2.66
C TRP A 539 -27.67 24.38 -2.61
N PHE A 540 -26.72 24.12 -3.50
CA PHE A 540 -25.99 22.86 -3.48
C PHE A 540 -24.50 23.08 -3.62
N MET A 541 -23.74 22.13 -3.09
CA MET A 541 -22.29 22.03 -3.27
C MET A 541 -22.02 20.78 -4.11
N THR A 542 -21.28 20.97 -5.20
CA THR A 542 -20.76 19.87 -6.03
C THR A 542 -19.27 19.71 -5.74
N VAL A 543 -18.82 18.48 -5.47
CA VAL A 543 -17.43 18.10 -5.19
C VAL A 543 -17.03 16.98 -6.14
N VAL A 544 -15.85 17.07 -6.74
CA VAL A 544 -15.24 16.03 -7.57
C VAL A 544 -14.03 15.46 -6.85
N GLU A 545 -14.10 14.18 -6.50
CA GLU A 545 -13.06 13.47 -5.76
C GLU A 545 -12.26 12.59 -6.72
N PRO A 546 -10.94 12.80 -6.87
CA PRO A 546 -10.12 11.94 -7.69
C PRO A 546 -9.99 10.55 -7.05
N LEU A 547 -10.32 9.50 -7.79
CA LEU A 547 -10.15 8.11 -7.36
C LEU A 547 -8.92 7.47 -8.01
N SER A 548 -8.62 7.85 -9.25
CA SER A 548 -7.41 7.47 -9.99
C SER A 548 -7.05 8.54 -11.01
N ALA A 549 -6.02 8.28 -11.84
CA ALA A 549 -5.68 9.15 -12.97
C ALA A 549 -6.81 9.29 -14.01
N THR A 550 -7.76 8.34 -14.06
CA THR A 550 -8.82 8.27 -15.07
C THR A 550 -10.22 8.10 -14.50
N ARG A 551 -10.38 7.99 -13.19
CA ARG A 551 -11.66 7.78 -12.52
C ARG A 551 -11.85 8.79 -11.40
N SER A 552 -13.06 9.31 -11.27
CA SER A 552 -13.42 10.28 -10.22
C SER A 552 -14.83 10.02 -9.69
N SER A 553 -15.10 10.45 -8.45
CA SER A 553 -16.45 10.51 -7.88
C SER A 553 -17.00 11.93 -8.02
N LEU A 554 -18.23 12.07 -8.48
CA LEU A 554 -18.99 13.32 -8.46
C LEU A 554 -20.01 13.24 -7.33
N ARG A 555 -19.95 14.17 -6.38
CA ARG A 555 -20.91 14.29 -5.29
C ARG A 555 -21.59 15.65 -5.32
N ARG A 556 -22.92 15.67 -5.23
CA ARG A 556 -23.72 16.88 -5.07
C ARG A 556 -24.55 16.79 -3.80
N THR A 557 -24.37 17.76 -2.89
CA THR A 557 -25.14 17.84 -1.65
C THR A 557 -26.02 19.07 -1.69
N LEU A 558 -27.33 18.88 -1.52
CA LEU A 558 -28.34 19.93 -1.50
C LEU A 558 -28.61 20.37 -0.06
N TYR A 559 -28.69 21.67 0.14
CA TYR A 559 -28.89 22.32 1.42
C TYR A 559 -30.05 23.31 1.33
N CYS A 560 -30.62 23.60 2.49
CA CYS A 560 -31.68 24.57 2.69
C CYS A 560 -31.22 25.59 3.73
N THR A 561 -31.34 26.88 3.42
CA THR A 561 -31.13 27.95 4.40
C THR A 561 -32.41 28.11 5.22
N HIS A 562 -32.30 28.12 6.56
CA HIS A 562 -33.47 28.36 7.41
C HIS A 562 -34.07 29.75 7.14
N PRO A 563 -35.40 29.86 7.04
CA PRO A 563 -36.04 31.14 6.77
C PRO A 563 -35.89 32.09 7.95
N ASN A 564 -35.57 33.34 7.65
CA ASN A 564 -35.87 34.46 8.53
C ASN A 564 -37.42 34.48 8.68
N PRO A 565 -38.02 34.63 9.88
CA PRO A 565 -39.48 34.52 10.11
C PRO A 565 -40.39 35.44 9.27
N SER A 566 -39.82 36.27 8.39
CA SER A 566 -40.52 37.16 7.46
C SER A 566 -40.58 36.65 6.00
N SER A 567 -40.01 35.49 5.63
CA SER A 567 -40.02 34.99 4.25
C SER A 567 -41.19 34.03 3.96
N THR A 568 -42.11 34.47 3.09
CA THR A 568 -43.43 33.88 2.82
C THR A 568 -43.49 32.79 1.74
N LEU A 569 -42.38 32.09 1.44
CA LEU A 569 -42.35 31.05 0.40
C LEU A 569 -42.12 29.66 1.00
N THR A 570 -43.19 29.06 1.52
CA THR A 570 -43.25 27.61 1.80
C THR A 570 -43.63 26.89 0.51
N LEU A 571 -42.66 26.22 -0.13
CA LEU A 571 -42.93 25.36 -1.29
C LEU A 571 -43.86 24.20 -0.87
N THR A 572 -44.87 23.90 -1.68
CA THR A 572 -45.75 22.73 -1.45
C THR A 572 -44.98 21.42 -1.61
N THR A 573 -45.45 20.33 -0.98
CA THR A 573 -44.82 19.00 -1.09
C THR A 573 -44.56 18.56 -2.53
N ASN A 574 -45.49 18.87 -3.46
CA ASN A 574 -45.34 18.54 -4.87
C ASN A 574 -44.25 19.39 -5.57
N GLN A 575 -44.15 20.69 -5.24
CA GLN A 575 -43.11 21.56 -5.77
C GLN A 575 -41.71 21.16 -5.27
N ASN A 576 -41.60 20.73 -4.01
CA ASN A 576 -40.36 20.20 -3.46
C ASN A 576 -39.91 18.94 -4.20
N GLN A 577 -40.82 18.00 -4.45
CA GLN A 577 -40.49 16.78 -5.19
C GLN A 577 -40.08 17.06 -6.64
N THR A 578 -40.76 17.99 -7.31
CA THR A 578 -40.38 18.39 -8.68
C THR A 578 -38.98 19.00 -8.71
N LEU A 579 -38.65 19.84 -7.72
CA LEU A 579 -37.35 20.47 -7.63
C LEU A 579 -36.24 19.46 -7.31
N LEU A 580 -36.47 18.53 -6.38
CA LEU A 580 -35.53 17.44 -6.10
C LEU A 580 -35.25 16.58 -7.34
N ASN A 581 -36.30 16.21 -8.07
CA ASN A 581 -36.16 15.45 -9.32
C ASN A 581 -35.38 16.25 -10.38
N ALA A 582 -35.57 17.56 -10.46
CA ALA A 582 -34.82 18.42 -11.38
C ALA A 582 -33.33 18.49 -11.01
N VAL A 583 -33.00 18.64 -9.72
CA VAL A 583 -31.60 18.64 -9.24
C VAL A 583 -30.91 17.30 -9.50
N GLY A 584 -31.61 16.18 -9.28
CA GLY A 584 -31.09 14.84 -9.61
C GLY A 584 -30.88 14.63 -11.11
N LYS A 585 -31.78 15.15 -11.96
CA LYS A 585 -31.60 15.10 -13.42
C LYS A 585 -30.42 15.94 -13.90
N ASP A 586 -30.25 17.14 -13.34
CA ASP A 586 -29.11 18.03 -13.60
C ASP A 586 -27.79 17.35 -13.19
N PHE A 587 -27.76 16.67 -12.04
CA PHE A 587 -26.61 15.88 -11.60
C PHE A 587 -26.21 14.79 -12.61
N ASN A 588 -27.17 14.01 -13.11
CA ASN A 588 -26.89 12.96 -14.10
C ASN A 588 -26.38 13.55 -15.42
N SER A 589 -26.93 14.69 -15.85
CA SER A 589 -26.48 15.40 -17.05
C SER A 589 -25.03 15.87 -16.94
N ASP A 590 -24.64 16.39 -15.77
CA ASP A 590 -23.27 16.83 -15.50
C ASP A 590 -22.29 15.65 -15.49
N LEU A 591 -22.67 14.53 -14.87
CA LEU A 591 -21.88 13.30 -14.87
C LEU A 591 -21.65 12.77 -16.29
N GLU A 592 -22.72 12.68 -17.09
CA GLU A 592 -22.65 12.26 -18.49
C GLU A 592 -21.75 13.20 -19.30
N THR A 593 -21.85 14.52 -19.09
CA THR A 593 -21.02 15.52 -19.77
C THR A 593 -19.52 15.31 -19.48
N LEU A 594 -19.16 15.02 -18.22
CA LEU A 594 -17.78 14.74 -17.82
C LEU A 594 -17.24 13.47 -18.48
N ILE A 595 -18.02 12.39 -18.49
CA ILE A 595 -17.65 11.12 -19.12
C ILE A 595 -17.48 11.30 -20.63
N GLN A 596 -18.43 11.97 -21.30
CA GLN A 596 -18.34 12.22 -22.75
C GLN A 596 -17.15 13.13 -23.10
N SER A 597 -16.85 14.11 -22.26
CA SER A 597 -15.66 14.96 -22.43
C SER A 597 -14.37 14.14 -22.35
N GLN A 598 -14.28 13.18 -21.42
CA GLN A 598 -13.15 12.26 -21.33
C GLN A 598 -13.03 11.38 -22.59
N ILE A 599 -14.14 10.81 -23.07
CA ILE A 599 -14.17 9.96 -24.28
C ILE A 599 -13.73 10.76 -25.52
N ALA A 600 -14.21 12.00 -25.66
CA ALA A 600 -13.81 12.88 -26.76
C ALA A 600 -12.30 13.16 -26.73
N MET A 601 -11.72 13.39 -25.55
CA MET A 601 -10.28 13.59 -25.40
C MET A 601 -9.45 12.35 -25.75
N THR A 602 -9.92 11.15 -25.42
CA THR A 602 -9.15 9.91 -25.69
C THR A 602 -9.26 9.43 -27.14
N THR A 603 -10.46 9.51 -27.75
CA THR A 603 -10.74 9.04 -29.12
C THR A 603 -10.09 9.88 -30.22
N THR A 604 -9.74 11.13 -29.96
CA THR A 604 -9.07 12.02 -30.93
C THR A 604 -7.59 11.65 -31.15
N THR A 605 -7.03 10.70 -30.38
CA THR A 605 -5.59 10.40 -30.34
C THR A 605 -5.16 9.23 -31.25
N THR A 606 -6.08 8.53 -31.93
CA THR A 606 -5.76 7.23 -32.56
C THR A 606 -5.86 7.16 -34.09
N ALA A 607 -6.19 8.23 -34.82
CA ALA A 607 -6.44 8.10 -36.27
C ALA A 607 -5.33 8.59 -37.21
N ASN A 608 -4.52 9.59 -36.88
CA ASN A 608 -3.38 10.03 -37.70
C ASN A 608 -2.47 10.93 -36.85
N ASN A 609 -1.14 10.70 -36.89
CA ASN A 609 -0.11 11.45 -36.16
C ASN A 609 0.07 12.91 -36.66
N THR A 610 -1.03 13.66 -36.80
CA THR A 610 -1.03 15.10 -37.07
C THR A 610 -2.03 15.77 -36.13
N PRO A 611 -1.60 16.67 -35.23
CA PRO A 611 -2.49 17.33 -34.29
C PRO A 611 -3.33 18.38 -35.04
N ILE A 612 -4.54 18.00 -35.46
CA ILE A 612 -5.53 18.94 -36.01
C ILE A 612 -6.27 19.56 -34.82
N GLY A 613 -6.09 20.87 -34.66
CA GLY A 613 -6.52 21.62 -33.47
C GLY A 613 -8.03 21.69 -33.28
N LEU A 614 -8.52 21.01 -32.25
CA LEU A 614 -9.50 21.62 -31.35
C LEU A 614 -8.71 22.56 -30.44
N SER A 615 -9.13 23.82 -30.38
CA SER A 615 -8.51 24.84 -29.52
C SER A 615 -8.29 24.27 -28.11
N LYS A 616 -7.02 24.02 -27.80
CA LYS A 616 -6.46 23.68 -26.48
C LYS A 616 -6.65 24.86 -25.54
N THR A 617 -7.87 25.32 -25.33
CA THR A 617 -8.14 26.36 -24.34
C THR A 617 -8.26 25.67 -23.00
N ILE A 618 -7.10 25.36 -22.42
CA ILE A 618 -6.97 25.05 -21.00
C ILE A 618 -7.68 26.18 -20.26
N THR A 619 -8.60 25.85 -19.37
CA THR A 619 -9.31 26.89 -18.64
C THR A 619 -8.35 27.65 -17.72
N PRO A 620 -8.61 28.92 -17.35
CA PRO A 620 -7.75 29.65 -16.42
C PRO A 620 -7.49 28.86 -15.13
N SER A 621 -8.50 28.14 -14.64
CA SER A 621 -8.41 27.24 -13.48
C SER A 621 -7.42 26.09 -13.70
N GLN A 622 -7.46 25.47 -14.89
CA GLN A 622 -6.54 24.39 -15.26
C GLN A 622 -5.10 24.89 -15.48
N THR A 623 -4.92 26.10 -16.01
CA THR A 623 -3.59 26.73 -16.14
C THR A 623 -2.98 26.98 -14.77
N HIS A 624 -3.74 27.56 -13.84
CA HIS A 624 -3.27 27.77 -12.47
C HIS A 624 -2.91 26.44 -11.76
N LEU A 625 -3.70 25.39 -12.00
CA LEU A 625 -3.39 24.06 -11.48
C LEU A 625 -2.08 23.51 -12.07
N LEU A 626 -1.84 23.69 -13.37
CA LEU A 626 -0.61 23.26 -14.02
C LEU A 626 0.62 23.95 -13.41
N GLU A 627 0.58 25.27 -13.22
CA GLU A 627 1.66 26.03 -12.57
C GLU A 627 1.98 25.50 -11.17
N ARG A 628 0.95 25.16 -10.38
CA ARG A 628 1.13 24.56 -9.04
C ARG A 628 1.77 23.18 -9.10
N ILE A 629 1.41 22.36 -10.09
CA ILE A 629 2.01 21.04 -10.30
C ILE A 629 3.47 21.18 -10.73
N GLU A 630 3.79 22.10 -11.65
CA GLU A 630 5.15 22.36 -12.12
C GLU A 630 6.06 22.87 -11.00
N GLU A 631 5.58 23.78 -10.16
CA GLU A 631 6.32 24.26 -8.99
C GLU A 631 6.52 23.14 -7.96
N HIS A 632 5.51 22.30 -7.72
CA HIS A 632 5.66 21.15 -6.84
C HIS A 632 6.71 20.17 -7.37
N LEU A 633 6.66 19.84 -8.66
CA LEU A 633 7.64 18.97 -9.32
C LEU A 633 9.06 19.56 -9.24
N ARG A 634 9.20 20.89 -9.36
CA ARG A 634 10.48 21.57 -9.17
C ARG A 634 11.01 21.41 -7.74
N ARG A 635 10.12 21.45 -6.72
CA ARG A 635 10.48 21.20 -5.32
C ARG A 635 10.92 19.76 -5.11
N GLU A 636 10.20 18.78 -5.65
CA GLU A 636 10.57 17.35 -5.56
C GLU A 636 11.94 17.09 -6.21
N ARG A 637 12.17 17.64 -7.42
CA ARG A 637 13.48 17.56 -8.09
C ARG A 637 14.61 18.17 -7.27
N LYS A 638 14.35 19.30 -6.61
CA LYS A 638 15.34 19.94 -5.72
C LYS A 638 15.60 19.10 -4.46
N ALA A 639 14.57 18.42 -3.94
CA ALA A 639 14.68 17.56 -2.77
C ALA A 639 15.26 16.16 -3.07
N GLY A 640 15.24 15.73 -4.34
CA GLY A 640 15.67 14.37 -4.72
C GLY A 640 14.74 13.27 -4.19
N THR A 641 13.50 13.63 -3.83
CA THR A 641 12.48 12.73 -3.27
C THR A 641 11.09 13.27 -3.57
N GLN A 642 10.10 12.38 -3.61
CA GLN A 642 8.70 12.78 -3.63
C GLN A 642 8.37 13.55 -2.35
N ILE A 643 7.57 14.62 -2.48
CA ILE A 643 7.15 15.45 -1.36
C ILE A 643 5.67 15.22 -1.16
N PHE A 644 5.31 14.52 -0.09
CA PHE A 644 3.92 14.36 0.32
C PHE A 644 3.61 15.45 1.35
N PRO A 645 2.87 16.54 0.99
CA PRO A 645 2.65 17.64 1.92
C PRO A 645 1.84 17.23 3.16
N ALA A 646 1.11 16.11 3.05
CA ALA A 646 0.32 15.48 4.09
C ALA A 646 1.09 14.46 4.95
N ALA A 647 2.31 14.06 4.53
CA ALA A 647 3.12 13.15 5.29
C ALA A 647 3.91 13.92 6.36
N GLN A 648 4.02 13.34 7.55
CA GLN A 648 4.93 13.86 8.57
C GLN A 648 6.35 13.70 8.02
N LEU A 649 7.09 14.80 7.94
CA LEU A 649 8.54 14.72 7.83
C LEU A 649 9.01 14.05 9.11
N VAL A 650 9.23 12.73 9.06
CA VAL A 650 10.03 12.05 10.07
C VAL A 650 11.32 12.85 10.10
N ALA A 651 11.63 13.49 11.24
CA ALA A 651 12.82 14.30 11.38
C ALA A 651 13.97 13.52 10.74
N ASP A 652 14.59 14.11 9.70
CA ASP A 652 15.64 13.48 8.92
C ASP A 652 16.71 12.96 9.87
N GLY A 653 16.63 11.69 10.24
CA GLY A 653 17.72 10.99 10.87
C GLY A 653 18.68 10.57 9.77
N GLU A 654 19.26 11.52 9.02
CA GLU A 654 20.32 11.34 8.00
C GLU A 654 20.24 10.08 7.09
N GLY A 655 19.08 9.45 6.97
CA GLY A 655 19.01 8.03 6.69
C GLY A 655 17.72 7.67 6.00
N SER A 656 17.65 7.97 4.70
CA SER A 656 16.99 7.03 3.81
C SER A 656 17.68 5.68 4.03
N GLY A 657 17.03 4.79 4.81
CA GLY A 657 17.57 3.47 5.07
C GLY A 657 17.96 2.81 3.76
N VAL A 658 18.96 1.92 3.77
CA VAL A 658 19.46 1.22 2.57
C VAL A 658 18.30 0.69 1.69
N ALA A 659 17.22 0.26 2.34
CA ALA A 659 15.96 -0.13 1.71
C ALA A 659 15.33 0.97 0.82
N GLU A 660 15.01 2.13 1.40
CA GLU A 660 14.34 3.23 0.70
C GLU A 660 15.20 3.80 -0.42
N LYS A 661 16.51 3.91 -0.18
CA LYS A 661 17.47 4.35 -1.21
C LYS A 661 17.48 3.39 -2.40
N LEU A 662 17.55 2.08 -2.13
CA LEU A 662 17.56 1.07 -3.19
C LEU A 662 16.28 1.11 -4.04
N CYS A 663 15.11 1.17 -3.40
CA CYS A 663 13.83 1.24 -4.12
C CYS A 663 13.79 2.46 -5.04
N ARG A 664 14.18 3.64 -4.52
CA ARG A 664 14.23 4.89 -5.27
C ARG A 664 15.19 4.85 -6.45
N ASP A 665 16.39 4.30 -6.25
CA ASP A 665 17.39 4.17 -7.32
C ASP A 665 16.85 3.28 -8.46
N LEU A 666 16.17 2.18 -8.12
CA LEU A 666 15.56 1.26 -9.10
C LEU A 666 14.38 1.90 -9.85
N ASP A 667 13.48 2.58 -9.15
CA ASP A 667 12.33 3.27 -9.77
C ASP A 667 12.81 4.39 -10.70
N THR A 668 13.81 5.17 -10.29
CA THR A 668 14.40 6.23 -11.11
C THR A 668 15.01 5.67 -12.41
N LEU A 669 15.71 4.54 -12.33
CA LEU A 669 16.28 3.87 -13.50
C LEU A 669 15.20 3.33 -14.45
N ALA A 670 14.12 2.77 -13.89
CA ALA A 670 12.99 2.29 -14.68
C ALA A 670 12.30 3.44 -15.43
N ASP A 671 12.08 4.57 -14.75
CA ASP A 671 11.49 5.77 -15.34
C ASP A 671 12.37 6.38 -16.44
N ALA A 672 13.69 6.43 -16.23
CA ALA A 672 14.65 6.87 -17.24
C ALA A 672 14.64 5.95 -18.48
N GLY A 673 14.55 4.63 -18.27
CA GLY A 673 14.41 3.65 -19.34
C GLY A 673 13.11 3.79 -20.14
N LEU A 674 12.00 4.10 -19.47
CA LEU A 674 10.70 4.41 -20.10
C LEU A 674 10.75 5.72 -20.89
N ALA A 675 11.42 6.75 -20.37
CA ALA A 675 11.62 8.02 -21.06
C ALA A 675 12.50 7.84 -22.32
N CYS A 676 13.57 7.06 -22.22
CA CYS A 676 14.46 6.76 -23.35
C CYS A 676 13.78 5.91 -24.43
N ARG A 677 12.88 4.97 -24.03
CA ARG A 677 12.03 4.21 -24.98
C ARG A 677 10.99 5.07 -25.70
N LYS A 678 10.56 6.19 -25.09
CA LYS A 678 9.68 7.17 -25.76
C LYS A 678 10.45 8.12 -26.70
N SER A 679 11.78 8.22 -26.58
CA SER A 679 12.61 9.12 -27.39
C SER A 679 13.47 8.45 -28.47
N GLY A 680 13.38 7.14 -28.67
CA GLY A 680 14.16 6.47 -29.72
C GLY A 680 13.71 5.05 -30.03
N SER A 681 13.26 4.83 -31.27
CA SER A 681 13.19 3.51 -31.89
C SER A 681 14.62 3.06 -32.22
N ASP A 682 15.30 2.35 -31.32
CA ASP A 682 16.37 1.36 -31.64
C ASP A 682 17.14 0.87 -30.40
N ALA A 683 16.44 0.34 -29.38
CA ALA A 683 17.09 -0.43 -28.31
C ALA A 683 16.21 -1.60 -27.86
N ARG A 684 15.94 -2.52 -28.79
CA ARG A 684 15.47 -3.88 -28.48
C ARG A 684 16.54 -4.88 -28.88
N ARG A 685 17.56 -5.05 -28.05
CA ARG A 685 18.44 -6.24 -27.98
C ARG A 685 19.25 -6.09 -26.70
N LEU A 686 19.35 -7.17 -25.93
CA LEU A 686 19.91 -7.28 -24.57
C LEU A 686 18.88 -7.16 -23.44
N ALA A 687 18.04 -8.19 -23.33
CA ALA A 687 17.42 -8.64 -22.08
C ALA A 687 16.97 -10.09 -22.28
N TRP A 688 17.92 -11.03 -22.12
CA TRP A 688 17.74 -12.44 -21.77
C TRP A 688 19.04 -12.92 -21.14
#